data_AF-A0AA86RC40-F1
#
_entry.id   AF-A0AA86RC40-F1
#
_cell.length_a   1.000
_cell.length_b   1.000
_cell.length_c   1.000
_cell.angle_alpha   90.00
_cell.angle_beta   90.00
_cell.angle_gamma   90.00
#
_symmetry.space_group_name_H-M   'P 1'
#
loop_
_entity.id
_entity.type
_entity.pdbx_description
1 polymer ?
#
loop_
_entity_poly.entity_id
_entity_poly.type
_entity_poly.pdbx_seq_one_letter_code
_entity_poly.pdbx_strand_id
1 'polypeptide(L)'
;MKISLNIEASTGNINLIQVQTGNFYINNYYITGIYESQGCVCLGTTIIKQSNVVIKRLYFSSISYIYGNQSSYIFSDVKQCVIEISKVSITIGNVSNSDSLSIASSTITKFQQFGGVITSMNSSRLLLAELSYISFLSSQTQFMMYSGLLIGNNNASTSQILLQGICVQSYIQASTSFSQFGIIGQNTGNLTIKQASISIDIVTNDVYSFGIVGSITHQCQYSSFYNLLIQLSVNYTSGNNNAALIGCQNSQNALISNVSLTNSIFNGVGNQGGLIAQSICNITILNIMISNISIISTGYSGAVTAQSSINQVIKNIQISGCYIYSISFVGGLVAYSDSDLDISQSIIQSYNINAGLNLGAFIGFISVGHQTSVKFVEANNIILFTSGGNSVGTIIGKSFSNDSINNVKITNANISNTGGYGASGIIGCAITNITVFDSYVFNIRISAGCIGIGGIVGWLNNAIVVGCRVSALNLLSYLQVGGIIGYSSSISFIYDCIVNGSLINSSQQSGGLIGLSLFNITIRNCSTINSNIYSTTSSAGGFLGISSISTVSNSSVNCTSINSFAQSGGILGITLFTGQLTLFSILVENSDVNSIGNCSVGGIIGITYLTTYINNSRVWNLTLTTFVIANGAGGIVGYSILNITLQNCHVLKVSIIADCVGAGGLIGNSNTSILLNCSVSELFVNSTQNVGGFIGFSFTNMSQIDSMSITISNSSIMNSSLSSTRSGGFLGFVNSNQKLFLNDSQINNVKINGSGSVVIGLTYGTVFFSGTGGSGNYLNGDLQTSCYFTKTSGNGC
;
A
#
# COMPACT_ATOMS: atom_id res chain seq x y z
N MET A 1 3.92 -34.86 -61.13
CA MET A 1 2.70 -35.48 -61.68
C MET A 1 1.53 -34.64 -61.22
N LYS A 2 0.77 -34.01 -62.12
CA LYS A 2 -0.41 -33.22 -61.76
C LYS A 2 -1.61 -34.11 -62.06
N ILE A 3 -2.12 -34.80 -61.04
CA ILE A 3 -3.33 -35.61 -61.17
C ILE A 3 -4.48 -34.72 -60.71
N SER A 4 -5.29 -34.23 -61.65
CA SER A 4 -6.55 -33.57 -61.33
C SER A 4 -7.64 -34.64 -61.32
N LEU A 5 -8.11 -35.02 -60.13
CA LEU A 5 -9.20 -35.95 -59.91
C LEU A 5 -10.45 -35.15 -59.52
N ASN A 6 -11.47 -35.18 -60.38
CA ASN A 6 -12.82 -34.72 -60.05
C ASN A 6 -13.62 -35.97 -59.65
N ILE A 7 -14.06 -36.03 -58.39
CA ILE A 7 -14.78 -37.19 -57.85
C ILE A 7 -16.19 -36.73 -57.49
N GLU A 8 -17.17 -37.16 -58.29
CA GLU A 8 -18.59 -37.16 -57.92
C GLU A 8 -18.93 -38.56 -57.41
N ALA A 9 -19.22 -38.70 -56.12
CA ALA A 9 -19.54 -40.00 -55.51
C ALA A 9 -20.84 -39.92 -54.73
N SER A 10 -21.84 -40.68 -55.16
CA SER A 10 -23.18 -40.67 -54.56
C SER A 10 -23.37 -41.71 -53.43
N THR A 11 -22.34 -42.49 -53.08
CA THR A 11 -22.14 -43.26 -51.81
C THR A 11 -21.11 -44.39 -52.04
N GLY A 12 -20.11 -44.51 -51.15
CA GLY A 12 -19.12 -45.61 -51.16
C GLY A 12 -17.74 -45.21 -50.62
N ASN A 13 -17.02 -46.16 -50.00
CA ASN A 13 -15.66 -45.95 -49.49
C ASN A 13 -14.66 -45.76 -50.64
N ILE A 14 -14.06 -44.57 -50.75
CA ILE A 14 -13.05 -44.27 -51.76
C ILE A 14 -11.66 -44.31 -51.09
N ASN A 15 -10.83 -45.27 -51.51
CA ASN A 15 -9.39 -45.25 -51.23
C ASN A 15 -8.69 -44.59 -52.43
N LEU A 16 -8.26 -43.35 -52.28
CA LEU A 16 -7.67 -42.55 -53.36
C LEU A 16 -6.29 -43.08 -53.80
N ILE A 17 -5.51 -43.65 -52.88
CA ILE A 17 -4.19 -44.23 -53.15
C ILE A 17 -3.96 -45.45 -52.25
N GLN A 18 -3.77 -46.63 -52.83
CA GLN A 18 -3.36 -47.85 -52.12
C GLN A 18 -2.11 -48.42 -52.79
N VAL A 19 -0.94 -48.31 -52.15
CA VAL A 19 0.33 -48.83 -52.68
C VAL A 19 0.71 -50.08 -51.89
N GLN A 20 0.63 -51.28 -52.47
CA GLN A 20 0.76 -52.49 -51.66
C GLN A 20 2.19 -52.75 -51.11
N THR A 21 3.26 -52.26 -51.74
CA THR A 21 4.64 -52.30 -51.21
C THR A 21 5.54 -51.24 -51.89
N GLY A 22 6.54 -50.69 -51.17
CA GLY A 22 7.58 -49.79 -51.71
C GLY A 22 7.65 -48.39 -51.09
N ASN A 23 8.83 -47.76 -51.12
CA ASN A 23 9.02 -46.36 -50.67
C ASN A 23 8.55 -45.40 -51.77
N PHE A 24 7.53 -44.58 -51.48
CA PHE A 24 7.03 -43.56 -52.41
C PHE A 24 7.46 -42.16 -51.98
N TYR A 25 8.14 -41.46 -52.90
CA TYR A 25 8.58 -40.08 -52.70
C TYR A 25 7.82 -39.15 -53.65
N ILE A 26 6.89 -38.36 -53.12
CA ILE A 26 6.08 -37.43 -53.92
C ILE A 26 6.51 -36.00 -53.59
N ASN A 27 7.14 -35.32 -54.56
CA ASN A 27 7.65 -33.96 -54.35
C ASN A 27 6.53 -32.92 -54.20
N ASN A 28 5.55 -32.93 -55.11
CA ASN A 28 4.37 -32.04 -55.05
C ASN A 28 3.13 -32.82 -55.48
N TYR A 29 2.05 -32.77 -54.69
CA TYR A 29 0.76 -33.37 -55.01
C TYR A 29 -0.35 -32.32 -54.91
N TYR A 30 -1.22 -32.22 -55.92
CA TYR A 30 -2.25 -31.20 -56.01
C TYR A 30 -3.62 -31.87 -56.07
N ILE A 31 -4.51 -31.52 -55.15
CA ILE A 31 -5.93 -31.93 -55.16
C ILE A 31 -6.76 -30.68 -55.45
N THR A 32 -7.38 -30.66 -56.63
CA THR A 32 -8.20 -29.54 -57.10
C THR A 32 -9.68 -29.89 -56.99
N GLY A 33 -10.27 -29.56 -55.83
CA GLY A 33 -11.72 -29.56 -55.59
C GLY A 33 -12.35 -30.90 -55.21
N ILE A 34 -13.13 -30.88 -54.12
CA ILE A 34 -14.18 -31.85 -53.82
C ILE A 34 -15.46 -31.00 -53.74
N TYR A 35 -16.40 -31.20 -54.65
CA TYR A 35 -17.63 -30.42 -54.74
C TYR A 35 -18.84 -31.31 -54.44
N GLU A 36 -19.80 -30.80 -53.67
CA GLU A 36 -21.02 -31.51 -53.32
C GLU A 36 -22.18 -31.05 -54.23
N SER A 37 -22.84 -32.00 -54.89
CA SER A 37 -24.16 -31.81 -55.50
C SER A 37 -25.21 -32.53 -54.65
N GLN A 38 -25.98 -31.78 -53.87
CA GLN A 38 -27.25 -32.16 -53.21
C GLN A 38 -27.38 -33.64 -52.78
N GLY A 39 -26.76 -34.02 -51.66
CA GLY A 39 -27.03 -35.30 -50.99
C GLY A 39 -25.92 -35.72 -50.04
N CYS A 40 -26.25 -35.93 -48.76
CA CYS A 40 -25.31 -36.23 -47.68
C CYS A 40 -24.34 -37.38 -48.02
N VAL A 41 -23.04 -37.08 -48.06
CA VAL A 41 -21.97 -38.08 -48.11
C VAL A 41 -21.46 -38.35 -46.70
N CYS A 42 -21.68 -39.56 -46.18
CA CYS A 42 -20.96 -40.07 -45.01
C CYS A 42 -19.54 -40.45 -45.43
N LEU A 43 -18.53 -39.67 -45.05
CA LEU A 43 -17.13 -40.01 -45.28
C LEU A 43 -16.63 -40.92 -44.14
N GLY A 44 -16.57 -42.22 -44.39
CA GLY A 44 -15.87 -43.19 -43.53
C GLY A 44 -14.46 -43.51 -44.04
N THR A 45 -13.65 -42.51 -44.41
CA THR A 45 -12.43 -42.76 -45.23
C THR A 45 -11.13 -42.26 -44.63
N THR A 46 -10.06 -43.02 -44.92
CA THR A 46 -8.65 -42.65 -44.70
C THR A 46 -8.03 -42.27 -46.05
N ILE A 47 -7.59 -41.02 -46.24
CA ILE A 47 -7.08 -40.56 -47.57
C ILE A 47 -5.74 -41.22 -47.89
N ILE A 48 -4.89 -41.45 -46.87
CA ILE A 48 -3.63 -42.18 -46.99
C ILE A 48 -3.46 -43.04 -45.74
N LYS A 49 -3.40 -44.37 -45.91
CA LYS A 49 -3.21 -45.35 -44.84
C LYS A 49 -1.97 -46.18 -45.15
N GLN A 50 -0.77 -45.77 -44.70
CA GLN A 50 0.44 -46.62 -44.77
C GLN A 50 1.74 -46.00 -44.21
N SER A 51 2.64 -46.88 -43.80
CA SER A 51 3.83 -46.63 -42.96
C SER A 51 5.12 -46.12 -43.63
N ASN A 52 5.15 -45.76 -44.93
CA ASN A 52 6.39 -45.36 -45.64
C ASN A 52 6.20 -44.37 -46.81
N VAL A 53 5.22 -43.46 -46.77
CA VAL A 53 5.06 -42.41 -47.78
C VAL A 53 5.67 -41.08 -47.30
N VAL A 54 6.53 -40.47 -48.12
CA VAL A 54 7.05 -39.11 -47.88
C VAL A 54 6.47 -38.17 -48.94
N ILE A 55 5.62 -37.24 -48.50
CA ILE A 55 5.05 -36.19 -49.36
C ILE A 55 5.73 -34.88 -49.00
N LYS A 56 6.54 -34.34 -49.91
CA LYS A 56 7.29 -33.11 -49.62
C LYS A 56 6.38 -31.88 -49.59
N ARG A 57 5.36 -31.78 -50.46
CA ARG A 57 4.32 -30.74 -50.43
C ARG A 57 2.97 -31.25 -50.97
N LEU A 58 1.90 -31.06 -50.20
CA LEU A 58 0.52 -31.37 -50.58
C LEU A 58 -0.30 -30.07 -50.67
N TYR A 59 -0.95 -29.83 -51.81
CA TYR A 59 -1.73 -28.63 -52.11
C TYR A 59 -3.22 -28.94 -52.28
N PHE A 60 -4.08 -28.24 -51.54
CA PHE A 60 -5.54 -28.25 -51.76
C PHE A 60 -6.01 -26.87 -52.23
N SER A 61 -6.80 -26.81 -53.30
CA SER A 61 -7.37 -25.55 -53.79
C SER A 61 -8.61 -25.10 -53.01
N SER A 62 -9.44 -26.03 -52.55
CA SER A 62 -10.63 -25.81 -51.72
C SER A 62 -11.18 -27.15 -51.20
N ILE A 63 -11.58 -27.22 -49.93
CA ILE A 63 -12.37 -28.31 -49.34
C ILE A 63 -13.65 -27.68 -48.82
N SER A 64 -14.80 -28.18 -49.25
CA SER A 64 -16.12 -27.71 -48.85
C SER A 64 -16.87 -28.91 -48.24
N TYR A 65 -17.21 -28.83 -46.95
CA TYR A 65 -18.01 -29.80 -46.17
C TYR A 65 -17.36 -31.17 -45.86
N ILE A 66 -17.40 -31.57 -44.58
CA ILE A 66 -17.10 -32.93 -44.12
C ILE A 66 -18.18 -33.32 -43.11
N TYR A 67 -19.01 -34.31 -43.46
CA TYR A 67 -19.92 -34.99 -42.53
C TYR A 67 -19.32 -36.37 -42.17
N GLY A 68 -19.01 -36.58 -40.89
CA GLY A 68 -18.47 -37.85 -40.39
C GLY A 68 -19.20 -38.27 -39.13
N ASN A 69 -19.75 -39.49 -39.12
CA ASN A 69 -20.42 -40.11 -37.97
C ASN A 69 -19.53 -41.14 -37.22
N GLN A 70 -18.27 -41.31 -37.62
CA GLN A 70 -17.26 -42.15 -36.94
C GLN A 70 -15.82 -41.66 -37.24
N SER A 71 -14.90 -41.90 -36.30
CA SER A 71 -13.42 -41.69 -36.37
C SER A 71 -12.84 -41.65 -37.79
N SER A 72 -12.72 -40.45 -38.37
CA SER A 72 -12.21 -40.24 -39.72
C SER A 72 -10.76 -39.75 -39.66
N TYR A 73 -9.82 -40.50 -40.25
CA TYR A 73 -8.40 -40.14 -40.27
C TYR A 73 -8.05 -39.55 -41.64
N ILE A 74 -7.74 -38.27 -41.75
CA ILE A 74 -7.26 -37.71 -43.03
C ILE A 74 -5.92 -38.36 -43.42
N PHE A 75 -5.06 -38.65 -42.44
CA PHE A 75 -3.79 -39.35 -42.63
C PHE A 75 -3.55 -40.32 -41.46
N SER A 76 -3.22 -41.58 -41.75
CA SER A 76 -2.67 -42.52 -40.76
C SER A 76 -1.29 -43.02 -41.22
N ASP A 77 -0.33 -43.07 -40.29
CA ASP A 77 1.01 -43.64 -40.48
C ASP A 77 1.97 -42.90 -41.43
N VAL A 78 1.75 -41.60 -41.69
CA VAL A 78 2.64 -40.79 -42.55
C VAL A 78 3.87 -40.28 -41.78
N LYS A 79 5.08 -40.66 -42.20
CA LYS A 79 6.34 -40.32 -41.51
C LYS A 79 6.75 -38.85 -41.61
N GLN A 80 6.53 -38.20 -42.76
CA GLN A 80 6.84 -36.79 -43.01
C GLN A 80 5.96 -36.26 -44.14
N CYS A 81 5.15 -35.25 -43.84
CA CYS A 81 4.35 -34.52 -44.81
C CYS A 81 4.41 -33.02 -44.49
N VAL A 82 4.69 -32.18 -45.49
CA VAL A 82 4.43 -30.73 -45.40
C VAL A 82 3.17 -30.44 -46.20
N ILE A 83 2.16 -29.91 -45.54
CA ILE A 83 0.88 -29.58 -46.17
C ILE A 83 0.83 -28.04 -46.32
N GLU A 84 0.67 -27.56 -47.55
CA GLU A 84 0.48 -26.13 -47.87
C GLU A 84 -0.94 -25.95 -48.41
N ILE A 85 -1.82 -25.35 -47.61
CA ILE A 85 -3.22 -25.14 -48.02
C ILE A 85 -3.50 -23.65 -48.26
N SER A 86 -3.93 -23.30 -49.47
CA SER A 86 -4.17 -21.90 -49.86
C SER A 86 -5.52 -21.35 -49.41
N LYS A 87 -6.58 -22.18 -49.28
CA LYS A 87 -7.89 -21.72 -48.80
C LYS A 87 -8.74 -22.89 -48.30
N VAL A 88 -9.24 -22.82 -47.07
CA VAL A 88 -10.10 -23.84 -46.46
C VAL A 88 -11.30 -23.15 -45.79
N SER A 89 -12.51 -23.58 -46.15
CA SER A 89 -13.74 -23.22 -45.44
C SER A 89 -14.41 -24.54 -45.04
N ILE A 90 -14.21 -24.97 -43.80
CA ILE A 90 -14.83 -26.18 -43.25
C ILE A 90 -16.05 -25.76 -42.45
N THR A 91 -17.23 -26.25 -42.83
CA THR A 91 -18.44 -26.16 -42.00
C THR A 91 -18.69 -27.55 -41.43
N ILE A 92 -18.62 -27.70 -40.11
CA ILE A 92 -18.87 -28.98 -39.42
C ILE A 92 -20.33 -28.97 -38.93
N GLY A 93 -21.16 -29.85 -39.48
CA GLY A 93 -22.51 -30.10 -38.98
C GLY A 93 -22.50 -31.00 -37.74
N ASN A 94 -23.52 -30.85 -36.88
CA ASN A 94 -23.74 -31.53 -35.60
C ASN A 94 -22.95 -32.84 -35.38
N VAL A 95 -21.99 -32.81 -34.45
CA VAL A 95 -21.13 -33.96 -34.11
C VAL A 95 -21.51 -34.47 -32.72
N SER A 96 -21.74 -35.78 -32.59
CA SER A 96 -22.01 -36.42 -31.30
C SER A 96 -20.71 -36.74 -30.55
N ASN A 97 -20.78 -36.89 -29.22
CA ASN A 97 -19.68 -36.85 -28.24
C ASN A 97 -18.49 -37.85 -28.41
N SER A 98 -18.38 -38.62 -29.50
CA SER A 98 -17.36 -39.65 -29.70
C SER A 98 -16.39 -39.43 -30.87
N ASP A 99 -16.60 -38.40 -31.69
CA ASP A 99 -15.83 -38.26 -32.93
C ASP A 99 -14.66 -37.27 -32.79
N SER A 100 -13.45 -37.76 -33.06
CA SER A 100 -12.22 -36.96 -33.05
C SER A 100 -11.56 -36.92 -34.42
N LEU A 101 -11.17 -35.72 -34.85
CA LEU A 101 -10.30 -35.53 -36.02
C LEU A 101 -8.86 -35.56 -35.52
N SER A 102 -8.15 -36.67 -35.73
CA SER A 102 -6.73 -36.77 -35.36
C SER A 102 -5.82 -36.54 -36.57
N ILE A 103 -4.83 -35.66 -36.43
CA ILE A 103 -3.77 -35.43 -37.41
C ILE A 103 -2.49 -36.05 -36.84
N ALA A 104 -2.05 -37.17 -37.42
CA ALA A 104 -0.80 -37.83 -37.01
C ALA A 104 0.43 -37.17 -37.68
N SER A 105 1.46 -36.90 -36.88
CA SER A 105 2.88 -36.66 -37.24
C SER A 105 3.21 -35.89 -38.52
N SER A 106 2.69 -34.68 -38.72
CA SER A 106 3.09 -33.80 -39.84
C SER A 106 3.39 -32.37 -39.39
N THR A 107 4.34 -31.72 -40.07
CA THR A 107 4.71 -30.31 -39.84
C THR A 107 3.85 -29.44 -40.76
N ILE A 108 2.79 -28.86 -40.22
CA ILE A 108 1.97 -27.87 -40.92
C ILE A 108 2.72 -26.53 -40.89
N THR A 109 2.93 -25.89 -42.04
CA THR A 109 3.78 -24.67 -42.12
C THR A 109 3.05 -23.41 -42.54
N LYS A 110 1.84 -23.48 -43.12
CA LYS A 110 1.07 -22.29 -43.52
C LYS A 110 -0.44 -22.55 -43.62
N PHE A 111 -1.27 -21.69 -43.01
CA PHE A 111 -2.74 -21.70 -43.07
C PHE A 111 -3.26 -20.26 -43.27
N GLN A 112 -4.09 -20.01 -44.29
CA GLN A 112 -4.59 -18.64 -44.59
C GLN A 112 -5.93 -18.27 -43.96
N GLN A 113 -6.86 -19.22 -43.77
CA GLN A 113 -8.19 -18.99 -43.17
C GLN A 113 -8.74 -20.32 -42.62
N PHE A 114 -9.35 -20.31 -41.43
CA PHE A 114 -9.95 -21.50 -40.80
C PHE A 114 -11.31 -21.16 -40.18
N GLY A 115 -12.32 -21.99 -40.44
CA GLY A 115 -13.57 -22.08 -39.68
C GLY A 115 -13.77 -23.53 -39.30
N GLY A 116 -13.95 -23.83 -38.02
CA GLY A 116 -14.05 -25.20 -37.48
C GLY A 116 -13.56 -25.32 -36.02
N VAL A 117 -13.83 -26.43 -35.35
CA VAL A 117 -13.38 -26.76 -33.98
C VAL A 117 -12.39 -27.95 -34.07
N ILE A 118 -11.20 -27.84 -33.47
CA ILE A 118 -10.22 -28.95 -33.40
C ILE A 118 -10.34 -29.64 -32.04
N THR A 119 -10.83 -30.88 -32.00
CA THR A 119 -11.19 -31.55 -30.73
C THR A 119 -10.07 -32.37 -30.08
N SER A 120 -9.07 -32.91 -30.80
CA SER A 120 -7.90 -33.60 -30.18
C SER A 120 -6.65 -33.64 -31.09
N MET A 121 -5.45 -33.59 -30.50
CA MET A 121 -4.18 -33.71 -31.25
C MET A 121 -3.12 -34.52 -30.49
N ASN A 122 -2.59 -35.59 -31.12
CA ASN A 122 -1.47 -36.41 -30.61
C ASN A 122 -0.20 -36.13 -31.43
N SER A 123 0.42 -34.96 -31.29
CA SER A 123 1.67 -34.62 -32.01
C SER A 123 2.76 -34.10 -31.05
N SER A 124 4.02 -34.43 -31.37
CA SER A 124 5.19 -34.02 -30.57
C SER A 124 5.62 -32.57 -30.79
N ARG A 125 5.24 -31.94 -31.92
CA ARG A 125 5.51 -30.52 -32.21
C ARG A 125 4.44 -29.95 -33.13
N LEU A 126 3.77 -28.88 -32.69
CA LEU A 126 2.84 -28.10 -33.52
C LEU A 126 3.39 -26.69 -33.70
N LEU A 127 3.67 -26.31 -34.94
CA LEU A 127 4.04 -24.96 -35.34
C LEU A 127 2.87 -24.35 -36.12
N LEU A 128 2.24 -23.30 -35.58
CA LEU A 128 1.27 -22.49 -36.31
C LEU A 128 1.87 -21.09 -36.49
N ALA A 129 2.38 -20.82 -37.68
CA ALA A 129 2.97 -19.54 -38.07
C ALA A 129 2.14 -18.89 -39.20
N GLU A 130 2.02 -17.56 -39.19
CA GLU A 130 1.38 -16.74 -40.24
C GLU A 130 -0.13 -16.94 -40.46
N LEU A 131 -0.90 -17.23 -39.39
CA LEU A 131 -2.37 -17.28 -39.46
C LEU A 131 -2.97 -15.87 -39.52
N SER A 132 -3.35 -15.43 -40.73
CA SER A 132 -3.82 -14.05 -40.97
C SER A 132 -5.21 -13.72 -40.40
N TYR A 133 -6.16 -14.67 -40.34
CA TYR A 133 -7.53 -14.37 -39.90
C TYR A 133 -8.35 -15.62 -39.51
N ILE A 134 -8.92 -15.64 -38.31
CA ILE A 134 -9.92 -16.62 -37.87
C ILE A 134 -11.17 -15.84 -37.39
N SER A 135 -12.30 -16.00 -38.07
CA SER A 135 -13.60 -15.38 -37.73
C SER A 135 -14.67 -16.43 -37.48
N PHE A 136 -15.41 -16.29 -36.38
CA PHE A 136 -16.59 -17.10 -36.09
C PHE A 136 -17.84 -16.22 -36.04
N LEU A 137 -18.82 -16.51 -36.89
CA LEU A 137 -20.17 -15.95 -36.86
C LEU A 137 -21.12 -17.10 -36.53
N SER A 138 -21.50 -17.24 -35.26
CA SER A 138 -22.50 -18.20 -34.82
C SER A 138 -23.80 -17.45 -34.53
N SER A 139 -24.76 -17.49 -35.46
CA SER A 139 -26.07 -16.86 -35.32
C SER A 139 -27.18 -17.84 -34.93
N GLN A 140 -26.86 -19.09 -34.57
CA GLN A 140 -27.87 -20.09 -34.22
C GLN A 140 -27.70 -20.66 -32.80
N THR A 141 -28.80 -20.54 -32.08
CA THR A 141 -29.10 -21.02 -30.73
C THR A 141 -29.02 -22.55 -30.65
N GLN A 142 -28.33 -23.04 -29.63
CA GLN A 142 -28.16 -24.46 -29.22
C GLN A 142 -26.93 -25.19 -29.78
N PHE A 143 -25.78 -24.94 -29.16
CA PHE A 143 -24.68 -25.91 -29.09
C PHE A 143 -24.48 -26.31 -27.63
N MET A 144 -24.82 -27.55 -27.26
CA MET A 144 -24.37 -28.14 -25.99
C MET A 144 -22.92 -28.57 -26.15
N MET A 145 -21.98 -27.65 -25.96
CA MET A 145 -20.56 -27.99 -25.80
C MET A 145 -20.24 -28.06 -24.30
N TYR A 146 -19.94 -29.24 -23.78
CA TYR A 146 -19.49 -29.42 -22.38
C TYR A 146 -18.15 -28.70 -22.08
N SER A 147 -17.40 -28.35 -23.12
CA SER A 147 -16.19 -27.54 -23.11
C SER A 147 -15.96 -26.93 -24.51
N GLY A 148 -15.97 -25.62 -24.63
CA GLY A 148 -15.61 -24.94 -25.88
C GLY A 148 -14.10 -24.76 -25.97
N LEU A 149 -13.46 -25.43 -26.93
CA LEU A 149 -12.00 -25.46 -27.08
C LEU A 149 -11.60 -25.10 -28.51
N LEU A 150 -10.81 -24.03 -28.70
CA LEU A 150 -10.37 -23.64 -30.05
C LEU A 150 -9.17 -24.48 -30.53
N ILE A 151 -8.24 -24.81 -29.62
CA ILE A 151 -7.07 -25.64 -29.88
C ILE A 151 -7.12 -26.86 -28.94
N GLY A 152 -7.27 -28.04 -29.56
CA GLY A 152 -7.45 -29.35 -28.94
C GLY A 152 -6.48 -29.69 -27.81
N ASN A 153 -6.95 -30.57 -26.91
CA ASN A 153 -6.21 -31.10 -25.77
C ASN A 153 -4.93 -31.84 -26.21
N ASN A 154 -3.77 -31.51 -25.65
CA ASN A 154 -2.50 -32.18 -25.94
C ASN A 154 -1.96 -32.85 -24.67
N ASN A 155 -2.09 -34.18 -24.60
CA ASN A 155 -1.68 -34.97 -23.44
C ASN A 155 -0.20 -35.40 -23.49
N ALA A 156 0.55 -35.08 -24.55
CA ALA A 156 1.96 -35.45 -24.65
C ALA A 156 2.85 -34.49 -23.83
N SER A 157 3.39 -34.99 -22.72
CA SER A 157 4.26 -34.24 -21.78
C SER A 157 5.54 -33.65 -22.41
N THR A 158 5.94 -34.12 -23.61
CA THR A 158 7.12 -33.62 -24.34
C THR A 158 6.77 -32.67 -25.49
N SER A 159 5.48 -32.36 -25.68
CA SER A 159 5.05 -31.55 -26.82
C SER A 159 5.40 -30.06 -26.67
N GLN A 160 5.82 -29.43 -27.76
CA GLN A 160 5.99 -27.97 -27.85
C GLN A 160 4.93 -27.40 -28.78
N ILE A 161 4.12 -26.47 -28.28
CA ILE A 161 3.19 -25.69 -29.10
C ILE A 161 3.77 -24.28 -29.24
N LEU A 162 4.14 -23.90 -30.47
CA LEU A 162 4.57 -22.55 -30.81
C LEU A 162 3.50 -21.87 -31.66
N LEU A 163 2.91 -20.81 -31.11
CA LEU A 163 1.92 -19.97 -31.78
C LEU A 163 2.55 -18.61 -32.09
N GLN A 164 2.60 -18.22 -33.38
CA GLN A 164 3.18 -16.95 -33.81
C GLN A 164 2.34 -16.26 -34.88
N GLY A 165 1.96 -15.00 -34.61
CA GLY A 165 1.26 -14.13 -35.56
C GLY A 165 -0.25 -14.42 -35.65
N ILE A 166 -0.87 -14.84 -34.55
CA ILE A 166 -2.30 -15.22 -34.54
C ILE A 166 -3.18 -13.97 -34.41
N CYS A 167 -4.18 -13.82 -35.27
CA CYS A 167 -5.27 -12.86 -35.07
C CYS A 167 -6.61 -13.59 -34.89
N VAL A 168 -7.23 -13.46 -33.72
CA VAL A 168 -8.56 -14.00 -33.43
C VAL A 168 -9.53 -12.85 -33.25
N GLN A 169 -10.59 -12.81 -34.06
CA GLN A 169 -11.73 -11.93 -33.85
C GLN A 169 -13.00 -12.78 -33.77
N SER A 170 -13.65 -12.80 -32.60
CA SER A 170 -14.85 -13.63 -32.40
C SER A 170 -15.92 -12.92 -31.60
N TYR A 171 -17.17 -13.01 -32.05
CA TYR A 171 -18.36 -12.66 -31.26
C TYR A 171 -19.05 -13.96 -30.85
N ILE A 172 -19.16 -14.19 -29.54
CA ILE A 172 -19.73 -15.41 -28.96
C ILE A 172 -20.88 -15.02 -28.05
N GLN A 173 -22.10 -15.23 -28.52
CA GLN A 173 -23.30 -15.15 -27.69
C GLN A 173 -23.77 -16.57 -27.42
N ALA A 174 -23.75 -16.98 -26.15
CA ALA A 174 -24.20 -18.32 -25.77
C ALA A 174 -25.33 -18.25 -24.75
N SER A 175 -26.41 -18.97 -25.06
CA SER A 175 -27.61 -19.07 -24.22
C SER A 175 -27.56 -20.24 -23.24
N THR A 176 -26.53 -21.08 -23.29
CA THR A 176 -26.36 -22.29 -22.47
C THR A 176 -25.13 -22.17 -21.58
N SER A 177 -25.16 -22.84 -20.43
CA SER A 177 -24.07 -22.82 -19.46
C SER A 177 -22.85 -23.62 -19.92
N PHE A 178 -21.65 -23.12 -19.61
CA PHE A 178 -20.39 -23.84 -19.85
C PHE A 178 -19.66 -24.09 -18.54
N SER A 179 -19.15 -25.31 -18.34
CA SER A 179 -18.28 -25.59 -17.19
C SER A 179 -16.91 -24.88 -17.31
N GLN A 180 -16.33 -24.90 -18.52
CA GLN A 180 -15.06 -24.25 -18.85
C GLN A 180 -15.08 -23.80 -20.31
N PHE A 181 -14.59 -22.59 -20.57
CA PHE A 181 -14.34 -22.09 -21.92
C PHE A 181 -12.90 -21.61 -22.03
N GLY A 182 -12.18 -22.07 -23.05
CA GLY A 182 -10.87 -21.51 -23.36
C GLY A 182 -10.41 -21.66 -24.80
N ILE A 183 -9.58 -20.71 -25.24
CA ILE A 183 -9.08 -20.70 -26.62
C ILE A 183 -8.03 -21.79 -26.79
N ILE A 184 -7.09 -21.88 -25.85
CA ILE A 184 -6.05 -22.89 -25.86
C ILE A 184 -6.37 -23.88 -24.75
N GLY A 185 -6.62 -25.13 -25.15
CA GLY A 185 -6.99 -26.18 -24.22
C GLY A 185 -5.89 -26.67 -23.32
N GLN A 186 -6.25 -27.70 -22.56
CA GLN A 186 -5.35 -28.45 -21.70
C GLN A 186 -4.11 -28.89 -22.51
N ASN A 187 -2.92 -28.53 -22.01
CA ASN A 187 -1.66 -28.89 -22.65
C ASN A 187 -0.67 -29.32 -21.56
N THR A 188 -0.17 -30.54 -21.61
CA THR A 188 0.83 -31.02 -20.64
C THR A 188 2.26 -30.64 -21.01
N GLY A 189 2.47 -30.17 -22.25
CA GLY A 189 3.76 -29.74 -22.79
C GLY A 189 4.08 -28.25 -22.65
N ASN A 190 5.15 -27.81 -23.30
CA ASN A 190 5.58 -26.40 -23.28
C ASN A 190 4.76 -25.57 -24.27
N LEU A 191 4.09 -24.53 -23.78
CA LEU A 191 3.37 -23.57 -24.61
C LEU A 191 4.19 -22.29 -24.78
N THR A 192 4.44 -21.89 -26.03
CA THR A 192 5.03 -20.59 -26.35
C THR A 192 4.14 -19.81 -27.29
N ILE A 193 3.69 -18.62 -26.90
CA ILE A 193 2.98 -17.68 -27.78
C ILE A 193 3.88 -16.47 -27.99
N LYS A 194 4.30 -16.20 -29.23
CA LYS A 194 5.25 -15.10 -29.54
C LYS A 194 4.62 -13.83 -30.07
N GLN A 195 3.39 -13.91 -30.59
CA GLN A 195 2.62 -12.77 -31.07
C GLN A 195 1.17 -13.21 -31.29
N ALA A 196 0.23 -12.58 -30.59
CA ALA A 196 -1.20 -12.77 -30.85
C ALA A 196 -1.95 -11.45 -30.71
N SER A 197 -2.96 -11.24 -31.54
CA SER A 197 -3.99 -10.21 -31.45
C SER A 197 -5.33 -10.89 -31.21
N ILE A 198 -5.92 -10.71 -30.02
CA ILE A 198 -7.17 -11.40 -29.67
C ILE A 198 -8.23 -10.37 -29.34
N SER A 199 -9.33 -10.37 -30.10
CA SER A 199 -10.52 -9.56 -29.86
C SER A 199 -11.75 -10.44 -29.76
N ILE A 200 -12.35 -10.45 -28.57
CA ILE A 200 -13.44 -11.36 -28.24
C ILE A 200 -14.51 -10.59 -27.49
N ASP A 201 -15.72 -10.62 -28.04
CA ASP A 201 -16.94 -10.22 -27.37
C ASP A 201 -17.68 -11.48 -26.94
N ILE A 202 -17.74 -11.72 -25.63
CA ILE A 202 -18.52 -12.82 -25.05
C ILE A 202 -19.65 -12.24 -24.21
N VAL A 203 -20.88 -12.66 -24.50
CA VAL A 203 -22.06 -12.39 -23.66
C VAL A 203 -22.67 -13.74 -23.28
N THR A 204 -22.43 -14.18 -22.03
CA THR A 204 -23.06 -15.37 -21.47
C THR A 204 -23.52 -15.10 -20.04
N ASN A 205 -24.62 -15.75 -19.63
CA ASN A 205 -25.13 -15.67 -18.26
C ASN A 205 -24.57 -16.75 -17.33
N ASP A 206 -23.96 -17.83 -17.86
CA ASP A 206 -23.60 -19.01 -17.07
C ASP A 206 -22.32 -19.74 -17.55
N VAL A 207 -21.18 -19.05 -17.71
CA VAL A 207 -19.89 -19.78 -17.73
C VAL A 207 -19.43 -19.94 -16.28
N TYR A 208 -18.92 -21.12 -15.94
CA TYR A 208 -18.25 -21.38 -14.67
C TYR A 208 -16.85 -20.78 -14.74
N SER A 209 -15.99 -21.21 -15.67
CA SER A 209 -14.64 -20.64 -15.82
C SER A 209 -14.31 -20.20 -17.25
N PHE A 210 -13.71 -19.02 -17.37
CA PHE A 210 -13.21 -18.49 -18.64
C PHE A 210 -11.69 -18.28 -18.54
N GLY A 211 -10.96 -18.74 -19.56
CA GLY A 211 -9.52 -18.53 -19.71
C GLY A 211 -9.11 -18.59 -21.17
N ILE A 212 -8.40 -17.59 -21.69
CA ILE A 212 -7.84 -17.66 -23.05
C ILE A 212 -6.81 -18.79 -23.16
N VAL A 213 -6.00 -18.94 -22.12
CA VAL A 213 -4.97 -19.98 -22.07
C VAL A 213 -5.14 -20.87 -20.86
N GLY A 214 -5.38 -22.16 -21.13
CA GLY A 214 -5.44 -23.22 -20.13
C GLY A 214 -6.82 -23.40 -19.52
N SER A 215 -7.26 -24.65 -19.44
CA SER A 215 -8.30 -25.04 -18.48
C SER A 215 -7.72 -24.87 -17.08
N ILE A 216 -8.53 -24.29 -16.19
CA ILE A 216 -8.13 -23.92 -14.83
C ILE A 216 -7.62 -25.12 -14.03
N THR A 217 -7.79 -26.38 -14.43
CA THR A 217 -7.55 -27.52 -13.55
C THR A 217 -6.33 -28.40 -13.88
N HIS A 218 -5.57 -28.18 -14.96
CA HIS A 218 -4.57 -29.16 -15.47
C HIS A 218 -3.14 -28.61 -15.60
N GLN A 219 -2.13 -29.50 -15.50
CA GLN A 219 -0.70 -29.14 -15.40
C GLN A 219 -0.05 -28.80 -16.75
N CYS A 220 0.65 -27.66 -16.84
CA CYS A 220 1.58 -27.34 -17.94
C CYS A 220 2.99 -27.21 -17.35
N GLN A 221 3.99 -28.02 -17.72
CA GLN A 221 5.32 -27.91 -17.07
C GLN A 221 5.96 -26.51 -17.23
N TYR A 222 5.92 -25.92 -18.43
CA TYR A 222 6.46 -24.58 -18.71
C TYR A 222 5.56 -23.81 -19.67
N SER A 223 5.30 -22.54 -19.39
CA SER A 223 4.56 -21.66 -20.31
C SER A 223 5.30 -20.34 -20.52
N SER A 224 5.34 -19.84 -21.75
CA SER A 224 6.00 -18.57 -22.07
C SER A 224 5.18 -17.77 -23.08
N PHE A 225 4.86 -16.54 -22.71
CA PHE A 225 4.02 -15.62 -23.46
C PHE A 225 4.81 -14.35 -23.75
N TYR A 226 4.97 -14.02 -25.03
CA TYR A 226 5.70 -12.86 -25.53
C TYR A 226 4.85 -12.10 -26.55
N ASN A 227 4.87 -10.77 -26.47
CA ASN A 227 4.26 -9.82 -27.42
C ASN A 227 2.77 -10.10 -27.71
N LEU A 228 1.97 -10.23 -26.66
CA LEU A 228 0.52 -10.41 -26.79
C LEU A 228 -0.19 -9.06 -26.82
N LEU A 229 -0.82 -8.72 -27.94
CA LEU A 229 -1.81 -7.63 -27.98
C LEU A 229 -3.19 -8.24 -27.75
N ILE A 230 -3.89 -7.87 -26.67
CA ILE A 230 -5.20 -8.46 -26.39
C ILE A 230 -6.19 -7.32 -26.19
N GLN A 231 -7.12 -7.20 -27.14
CA GLN A 231 -8.24 -6.24 -27.07
C GLN A 231 -9.53 -7.01 -26.80
N LEU A 232 -9.70 -7.44 -25.56
CA LEU A 232 -10.86 -8.21 -25.15
C LEU A 232 -11.99 -7.26 -24.71
N SER A 233 -13.23 -7.50 -25.13
CA SER A 233 -14.41 -6.84 -24.57
C SER A 233 -15.34 -7.93 -24.05
N VAL A 234 -15.04 -8.47 -22.87
CA VAL A 234 -15.79 -9.62 -22.34
C VAL A 234 -16.83 -9.14 -21.34
N ASN A 235 -18.09 -9.02 -21.78
CA ASN A 235 -19.19 -8.76 -20.86
C ASN A 235 -19.69 -10.10 -20.30
N TYR A 236 -18.91 -10.62 -19.37
CA TYR A 236 -19.11 -11.92 -18.75
C TYR A 236 -19.81 -11.76 -17.41
N THR A 237 -20.85 -12.55 -17.14
CA THR A 237 -21.44 -12.74 -15.81
C THR A 237 -21.32 -14.22 -15.46
N SER A 238 -20.46 -14.56 -14.50
CA SER A 238 -20.23 -15.96 -14.07
C SER A 238 -21.08 -16.33 -12.87
N GLY A 239 -21.66 -17.53 -12.82
CA GLY A 239 -22.42 -17.96 -11.65
C GLY A 239 -21.61 -18.29 -10.39
N ASN A 240 -20.31 -18.67 -10.49
CA ASN A 240 -19.58 -19.17 -9.30
C ASN A 240 -18.03 -19.27 -9.39
N ASN A 241 -17.34 -18.86 -10.46
CA ASN A 241 -15.91 -19.23 -10.64
C ASN A 241 -15.06 -18.16 -11.36
N ASN A 242 -13.75 -18.40 -11.41
CA ASN A 242 -12.70 -17.46 -11.83
C ASN A 242 -12.90 -16.86 -13.23
N ALA A 243 -12.76 -15.53 -13.34
CA ALA A 243 -12.73 -14.78 -14.59
C ALA A 243 -11.30 -14.30 -14.87
N ALA A 244 -10.54 -15.02 -15.69
CA ALA A 244 -9.19 -14.59 -16.05
C ALA A 244 -8.83 -14.81 -17.51
N LEU A 245 -7.75 -14.14 -17.93
CA LEU A 245 -7.18 -14.37 -19.25
C LEU A 245 -6.32 -15.63 -19.29
N ILE A 246 -5.59 -15.87 -18.20
CA ILE A 246 -4.63 -16.97 -18.06
C ILE A 246 -5.01 -17.76 -16.81
N GLY A 247 -5.47 -19.00 -17.00
CA GLY A 247 -5.66 -19.94 -15.91
C GLY A 247 -4.35 -20.68 -15.66
N CYS A 248 -3.55 -20.26 -14.67
CA CYS A 248 -2.26 -20.88 -14.39
C CYS A 248 -2.25 -21.64 -13.05
N GLN A 249 -3.12 -22.64 -12.91
CA GLN A 249 -3.21 -23.41 -11.67
C GLN A 249 -2.24 -24.59 -11.60
N ASN A 250 -1.22 -24.79 -12.45
CA ASN A 250 -0.28 -25.93 -12.31
C ASN A 250 0.95 -25.84 -13.24
N SER A 251 1.63 -24.68 -13.33
CA SER A 251 2.92 -24.64 -14.04
C SER A 251 4.12 -24.66 -13.10
N GLN A 252 5.33 -24.99 -13.58
CA GLN A 252 6.53 -24.85 -12.74
C GLN A 252 7.06 -23.42 -12.84
N ASN A 253 7.13 -22.90 -14.07
CA ASN A 253 7.53 -21.53 -14.36
C ASN A 253 6.70 -20.96 -15.52
N ALA A 254 6.27 -19.71 -15.38
CA ALA A 254 5.64 -18.94 -16.44
C ALA A 254 6.35 -17.60 -16.66
N LEU A 255 6.52 -17.21 -17.93
CA LEU A 255 6.93 -15.86 -18.31
C LEU A 255 5.80 -15.22 -19.11
N ILE A 256 5.33 -14.06 -18.67
CA ILE A 256 4.33 -13.25 -19.35
C ILE A 256 4.95 -11.90 -19.65
N SER A 257 5.12 -11.56 -20.93
CA SER A 257 5.82 -10.35 -21.31
C SER A 257 5.20 -9.63 -22.50
N ASN A 258 5.30 -8.30 -22.48
CA ASN A 258 4.84 -7.42 -23.55
C ASN A 258 3.35 -7.63 -23.87
N VAL A 259 2.51 -7.60 -22.83
CA VAL A 259 1.05 -7.75 -22.97
C VAL A 259 0.38 -6.39 -22.91
N SER A 260 -0.53 -6.09 -23.83
CA SER A 260 -1.37 -4.90 -23.77
C SER A 260 -2.84 -5.30 -23.69
N LEU A 261 -3.55 -4.84 -22.66
CA LEU A 261 -4.96 -5.13 -22.40
C LEU A 261 -5.75 -3.82 -22.27
N THR A 262 -6.71 -3.58 -23.16
CA THR A 262 -7.40 -2.30 -23.25
C THR A 262 -8.90 -2.44 -23.40
N ASN A 263 -9.69 -1.59 -22.73
CA ASN A 263 -11.15 -1.50 -22.87
C ASN A 263 -11.88 -2.83 -22.56
N SER A 264 -11.39 -3.55 -21.56
CA SER A 264 -11.92 -4.87 -21.19
C SER A 264 -12.83 -4.79 -19.98
N ILE A 265 -13.90 -5.58 -19.97
CA ILE A 265 -14.73 -5.80 -18.78
C ILE A 265 -14.48 -7.24 -18.33
N PHE A 266 -14.45 -7.46 -17.02
CA PHE A 266 -14.37 -8.77 -16.37
C PHE A 266 -15.37 -8.74 -15.21
N ASN A 267 -16.59 -9.19 -15.41
CA ASN A 267 -17.64 -9.16 -14.39
C ASN A 267 -17.93 -10.58 -13.85
N GLY A 268 -16.93 -11.18 -13.20
CA GLY A 268 -17.11 -12.51 -12.63
C GLY A 268 -17.82 -12.43 -11.28
N VAL A 269 -19.03 -12.97 -11.10
CA VAL A 269 -19.58 -13.16 -9.74
C VAL A 269 -18.78 -14.22 -8.94
N GLY A 270 -17.78 -14.86 -9.56
CA GLY A 270 -16.88 -15.79 -8.90
C GLY A 270 -15.76 -15.18 -8.06
N ASN A 271 -14.98 -16.07 -7.44
CA ASN A 271 -14.00 -15.75 -6.42
C ASN A 271 -12.75 -15.01 -6.92
N GLN A 272 -12.42 -14.97 -8.21
CA GLN A 272 -11.17 -14.38 -8.69
C GLN A 272 -11.36 -13.66 -10.03
N GLY A 273 -10.81 -12.45 -10.15
CA GLY A 273 -10.85 -11.65 -11.38
C GLY A 273 -9.50 -11.01 -11.71
N GLY A 274 -9.00 -11.16 -12.94
CA GLY A 274 -7.73 -10.56 -13.36
C GLY A 274 -7.13 -11.07 -14.66
N LEU A 275 -5.95 -10.58 -15.06
CA LEU A 275 -5.16 -11.21 -16.13
C LEU A 275 -4.85 -12.68 -15.78
N ILE A 276 -4.51 -12.95 -14.52
CA ILE A 276 -4.25 -14.26 -13.93
C ILE A 276 -5.19 -14.45 -12.74
N ALA A 277 -6.05 -15.47 -12.78
CA ALA A 277 -6.96 -15.74 -11.66
C ALA A 277 -6.18 -16.21 -10.41
N GLN A 278 -5.36 -17.23 -10.61
CA GLN A 278 -4.51 -17.80 -9.58
C GLN A 278 -3.21 -18.27 -10.21
N SER A 279 -2.08 -17.93 -9.59
CA SER A 279 -0.79 -18.50 -9.90
C SER A 279 -0.34 -19.45 -8.79
N ILE A 280 -0.08 -20.69 -9.14
CA ILE A 280 0.60 -21.63 -8.23
C ILE A 280 1.95 -22.08 -8.81
N CYS A 281 2.63 -21.15 -9.47
CA CYS A 281 3.90 -21.37 -10.16
C CYS A 281 4.76 -20.12 -10.05
N ASN A 282 6.07 -20.24 -10.27
CA ASN A 282 6.90 -19.04 -10.34
C ASN A 282 6.51 -18.26 -11.60
N ILE A 283 6.01 -17.03 -11.45
CA ILE A 283 5.64 -16.20 -12.59
C ILE A 283 6.55 -14.97 -12.67
N THR A 284 7.14 -14.77 -13.84
CA THR A 284 7.76 -13.49 -14.19
C THR A 284 6.83 -12.74 -15.14
N ILE A 285 6.44 -11.52 -14.77
CA ILE A 285 5.51 -10.66 -15.52
C ILE A 285 6.24 -9.35 -15.86
N LEU A 286 6.41 -9.06 -17.15
CA LEU A 286 7.22 -7.94 -17.63
C LEU A 286 6.46 -7.09 -18.66
N ASN A 287 6.63 -5.78 -18.62
CA ASN A 287 6.21 -4.88 -19.70
C ASN A 287 4.72 -5.02 -20.06
N ILE A 288 3.84 -4.93 -19.06
CA ILE A 288 2.40 -5.05 -19.25
C ILE A 288 1.76 -3.66 -19.26
N MET A 289 0.90 -3.40 -20.23
CA MET A 289 0.06 -2.21 -20.28
C MET A 289 -1.40 -2.60 -20.11
N ILE A 290 -2.07 -2.05 -19.10
CA ILE A 290 -3.49 -2.29 -18.81
C ILE A 290 -4.19 -0.93 -18.80
N SER A 291 -5.21 -0.74 -19.64
CA SER A 291 -5.95 0.51 -19.67
C SER A 291 -7.47 0.35 -19.80
N ASN A 292 -8.23 1.17 -19.08
CA ASN A 292 -9.69 1.23 -19.18
C ASN A 292 -10.37 -0.13 -18.95
N ILE A 293 -9.95 -0.85 -17.92
CA ILE A 293 -10.53 -2.15 -17.58
C ILE A 293 -11.54 -1.99 -16.45
N SER A 294 -12.63 -2.77 -16.47
CA SER A 294 -13.52 -2.92 -15.32
C SER A 294 -13.46 -4.35 -14.81
N ILE A 295 -12.98 -4.58 -13.59
CA ILE A 295 -12.96 -5.91 -12.95
C ILE A 295 -13.91 -5.89 -11.77
N ILE A 296 -14.90 -6.76 -11.76
CA ILE A 296 -15.87 -6.92 -10.68
C ILE A 296 -15.81 -8.39 -10.27
N SER A 297 -15.46 -8.65 -9.01
CA SER A 297 -15.50 -10.01 -8.44
C SER A 297 -16.12 -10.08 -7.06
N THR A 298 -16.37 -11.30 -6.56
CA THR A 298 -16.83 -11.52 -5.18
C THR A 298 -15.73 -12.01 -4.25
N GLY A 299 -14.50 -12.25 -4.74
CA GLY A 299 -13.39 -12.70 -3.91
C GLY A 299 -12.16 -11.81 -4.06
N TYR A 300 -11.27 -12.18 -4.95
CA TYR A 300 -9.97 -11.55 -5.16
C TYR A 300 -9.97 -10.87 -6.53
N SER A 301 -9.82 -9.54 -6.56
CA SER A 301 -9.71 -8.82 -7.83
C SER A 301 -8.33 -8.17 -7.95
N GLY A 302 -7.58 -8.56 -8.98
CA GLY A 302 -6.28 -8.00 -9.32
C GLY A 302 -6.17 -7.74 -10.81
N ALA A 303 -5.73 -6.57 -11.28
CA ALA A 303 -5.62 -6.38 -12.74
C ALA A 303 -4.61 -7.36 -13.36
N VAL A 304 -3.55 -7.70 -12.63
CA VAL A 304 -2.52 -8.65 -13.07
C VAL A 304 -2.79 -10.04 -12.47
N THR A 305 -2.83 -10.16 -11.14
CA THR A 305 -3.01 -11.45 -10.47
C THR A 305 -4.07 -11.31 -9.38
N ALA A 306 -5.13 -12.12 -9.41
CA ALA A 306 -6.08 -12.18 -8.30
C ALA A 306 -5.45 -12.88 -7.08
N GLN A 307 -4.86 -14.07 -7.24
CA GLN A 307 -4.17 -14.80 -6.18
C GLN A 307 -2.78 -15.29 -6.59
N SER A 308 -1.77 -14.96 -5.78
CA SER A 308 -0.43 -15.54 -5.87
C SER A 308 -0.20 -16.58 -4.78
N SER A 309 0.29 -17.76 -5.12
CA SER A 309 0.65 -18.82 -4.16
C SER A 309 2.11 -19.28 -4.29
N ILE A 310 2.83 -18.80 -5.30
CA ILE A 310 4.27 -19.04 -5.51
C ILE A 310 4.91 -17.75 -6.02
N ASN A 311 6.21 -17.60 -5.79
CA ASN A 311 6.99 -16.38 -6.00
C ASN A 311 6.70 -15.70 -7.35
N GLN A 312 6.43 -14.39 -7.30
CA GLN A 312 6.24 -13.58 -8.50
C GLN A 312 7.25 -12.45 -8.62
N VAL A 313 7.67 -12.21 -9.86
CA VAL A 313 8.47 -11.05 -10.24
C VAL A 313 7.66 -10.22 -11.22
N ILE A 314 7.24 -9.02 -10.82
CA ILE A 314 6.39 -8.13 -11.60
C ILE A 314 7.17 -6.84 -11.90
N LYS A 315 7.50 -6.57 -13.17
CA LYS A 315 8.31 -5.40 -13.54
C LYS A 315 7.74 -4.64 -14.73
N ASN A 316 7.92 -3.32 -14.70
CA ASN A 316 7.53 -2.44 -15.80
C ASN A 316 6.05 -2.58 -16.19
N ILE A 317 5.16 -2.50 -15.21
CA ILE A 317 3.71 -2.54 -15.44
C ILE A 317 3.16 -1.12 -15.48
N GLN A 318 2.31 -0.82 -16.45
CA GLN A 318 1.58 0.44 -16.55
C GLN A 318 0.10 0.18 -16.52
N ILE A 319 -0.60 0.78 -15.56
CA ILE A 319 -2.04 0.64 -15.40
C ILE A 319 -2.71 2.01 -15.40
N SER A 320 -3.74 2.20 -16.22
CA SER A 320 -4.47 3.48 -16.28
C SER A 320 -5.98 3.35 -16.45
N GLY A 321 -6.77 4.18 -15.78
CA GLY A 321 -8.19 4.33 -16.09
C GLY A 321 -9.06 3.11 -15.77
N CYS A 322 -8.61 2.20 -14.90
CA CYS A 322 -9.40 1.01 -14.59
C CYS A 322 -10.24 1.20 -13.31
N TYR A 323 -11.32 0.43 -13.26
CA TYR A 323 -12.21 0.26 -12.13
C TYR A 323 -12.09 -1.17 -11.63
N ILE A 324 -11.75 -1.37 -10.35
CA ILE A 324 -11.74 -2.71 -9.75
C ILE A 324 -12.62 -2.73 -8.50
N TYR A 325 -13.53 -3.70 -8.46
CA TYR A 325 -14.39 -3.98 -7.34
C TYR A 325 -14.23 -5.43 -6.87
N SER A 326 -14.18 -5.62 -5.55
CA SER A 326 -14.47 -6.91 -4.91
C SER A 326 -15.11 -6.73 -3.54
N ILE A 327 -15.90 -7.70 -3.08
CA ILE A 327 -16.34 -7.74 -1.67
C ILE A 327 -15.23 -8.21 -0.70
N SER A 328 -14.13 -8.79 -1.19
CA SER A 328 -13.02 -9.27 -0.35
C SER A 328 -11.73 -8.48 -0.60
N PHE A 329 -10.67 -9.08 -1.15
CA PHE A 329 -9.38 -8.41 -1.34
C PHE A 329 -9.26 -7.80 -2.72
N VAL A 330 -8.71 -6.59 -2.80
CA VAL A 330 -8.46 -5.92 -4.07
C VAL A 330 -7.06 -5.34 -4.14
N GLY A 331 -6.38 -5.67 -5.23
CA GLY A 331 -5.09 -5.12 -5.64
C GLY A 331 -5.22 -4.53 -7.03
N GLY A 332 -4.55 -3.42 -7.36
CA GLY A 332 -4.42 -3.05 -8.77
C GLY A 332 -3.47 -3.99 -9.53
N LEU A 333 -2.44 -4.53 -8.88
CA LEU A 333 -1.61 -5.61 -9.44
C LEU A 333 -2.02 -6.97 -8.88
N VAL A 334 -1.85 -7.17 -7.57
CA VAL A 334 -2.02 -8.46 -6.89
C VAL A 334 -3.07 -8.35 -5.79
N ALA A 335 -4.19 -9.06 -5.88
CA ALA A 335 -5.22 -8.95 -4.84
C ALA A 335 -4.81 -9.63 -3.53
N TYR A 336 -4.30 -10.86 -3.63
CA TYR A 336 -3.87 -11.67 -2.49
C TYR A 336 -2.57 -12.41 -2.82
N SER A 337 -1.58 -12.37 -1.92
CA SER A 337 -0.34 -13.11 -2.04
C SER A 337 -0.09 -14.02 -0.85
N ASP A 338 0.21 -15.28 -1.15
CA ASP A 338 0.69 -16.32 -0.26
C ASP A 338 2.06 -16.84 -0.72
N SER A 339 2.89 -15.90 -1.17
CA SER A 339 4.23 -16.13 -1.68
C SER A 339 5.06 -14.85 -1.65
N ASP A 340 6.36 -14.98 -1.88
CA ASP A 340 7.23 -13.83 -2.06
C ASP A 340 6.84 -13.02 -3.31
N LEU A 341 6.98 -11.71 -3.24
CA LEU A 341 6.68 -10.80 -4.34
C LEU A 341 7.83 -9.81 -4.56
N ASP A 342 8.31 -9.67 -5.80
CA ASP A 342 9.22 -8.60 -6.22
C ASP A 342 8.54 -7.73 -7.27
N ILE A 343 8.06 -6.54 -6.87
CA ILE A 343 7.41 -5.57 -7.75
C ILE A 343 8.35 -4.40 -7.98
N SER A 344 8.61 -4.04 -9.23
CA SER A 344 9.41 -2.84 -9.52
C SER A 344 9.05 -2.09 -10.79
N GLN A 345 9.48 -0.83 -10.86
CA GLN A 345 9.39 0.02 -12.07
C GLN A 345 7.97 0.13 -12.63
N SER A 346 6.95 0.11 -11.77
CA SER A 346 5.55 0.00 -12.18
C SER A 346 4.76 1.26 -11.80
N ILE A 347 3.82 1.64 -12.66
CA ILE A 347 3.05 2.88 -12.58
C ILE A 347 1.56 2.57 -12.61
N ILE A 348 0.80 3.12 -11.67
CA ILE A 348 -0.66 3.06 -11.64
C ILE A 348 -1.22 4.48 -11.62
N GLN A 349 -2.14 4.79 -12.54
CA GLN A 349 -2.71 6.12 -12.65
C GLN A 349 -4.22 6.13 -12.90
N SER A 350 -4.91 7.16 -12.39
CA SER A 350 -6.34 7.40 -12.66
C SER A 350 -7.19 6.17 -12.38
N TYR A 351 -7.16 5.71 -11.13
CA TYR A 351 -7.57 4.35 -10.78
C TYR A 351 -8.61 4.38 -9.67
N ASN A 352 -9.74 3.71 -9.85
CA ASN A 352 -10.80 3.64 -8.85
C ASN A 352 -10.95 2.21 -8.36
N ILE A 353 -10.68 1.99 -7.07
CA ILE A 353 -10.71 0.67 -6.46
C ILE A 353 -11.62 0.66 -5.25
N ASN A 354 -12.48 -0.35 -5.21
CA ASN A 354 -13.39 -0.58 -4.10
C ASN A 354 -13.26 -2.02 -3.60
N ALA A 355 -13.03 -2.18 -2.29
CA ALA A 355 -12.97 -3.47 -1.64
C ALA A 355 -13.93 -3.55 -0.45
N GLY A 356 -14.55 -4.71 -0.22
CA GLY A 356 -15.22 -4.98 1.04
C GLY A 356 -14.24 -5.29 2.18
N LEU A 357 -13.05 -5.83 1.90
CA LEU A 357 -12.00 -6.09 2.92
C LEU A 357 -10.72 -5.25 2.66
N ASN A 358 -9.57 -5.90 2.51
CA ASN A 358 -8.27 -5.21 2.38
C ASN A 358 -8.06 -4.68 0.96
N LEU A 359 -7.52 -3.47 0.88
CA LEU A 359 -7.42 -2.74 -0.36
C LEU A 359 -6.05 -2.12 -0.55
N GLY A 360 -5.41 -2.40 -1.68
CA GLY A 360 -4.30 -1.58 -2.14
C GLY A 360 -4.25 -1.38 -3.64
N ALA A 361 -3.65 -0.27 -4.08
CA ALA A 361 -3.51 -0.01 -5.50
C ALA A 361 -2.48 -0.92 -6.14
N PHE A 362 -1.46 -1.41 -5.43
CA PHE A 362 -0.57 -2.45 -5.93
C PHE A 362 -0.98 -3.82 -5.41
N ILE A 363 -1.00 -3.98 -4.08
CA ILE A 363 -1.22 -5.26 -3.40
C ILE A 363 -2.36 -5.13 -2.39
N GLY A 364 -3.37 -6.00 -2.47
CA GLY A 364 -4.47 -6.01 -1.50
C GLY A 364 -4.06 -6.61 -0.15
N PHE A 365 -3.52 -7.82 -0.17
CA PHE A 365 -3.19 -8.60 1.01
C PHE A 365 -1.93 -9.47 0.81
N ILE A 366 -1.10 -9.58 1.84
CA ILE A 366 0.04 -10.51 1.90
C ILE A 366 -0.07 -11.38 3.17
N SER A 367 -0.01 -12.70 3.01
CA SER A 367 -0.11 -13.66 4.11
C SER A 367 1.20 -13.78 4.92
N VAL A 368 1.14 -14.61 5.97
CA VAL A 368 2.24 -14.80 6.93
C VAL A 368 3.38 -15.60 6.30
N GLY A 369 4.62 -15.22 6.61
CA GLY A 369 5.81 -16.02 6.31
C GLY A 369 6.49 -15.71 4.99
N HIS A 370 6.01 -14.71 4.26
CA HIS A 370 6.57 -14.30 2.97
C HIS A 370 7.34 -12.98 3.07
N GLN A 371 8.07 -12.65 2.00
CA GLN A 371 8.77 -11.39 1.83
C GLN A 371 8.25 -10.65 0.61
N THR A 372 8.04 -9.34 0.76
CA THR A 372 7.64 -8.50 -0.37
C THR A 372 8.64 -7.36 -0.56
N SER A 373 9.13 -7.21 -1.79
CA SER A 373 10.01 -6.14 -2.25
C SER A 373 9.23 -5.26 -3.23
N VAL A 374 9.03 -3.98 -2.91
CA VAL A 374 8.42 -3.00 -3.83
C VAL A 374 9.38 -1.85 -4.07
N LYS A 375 9.80 -1.63 -5.33
CA LYS A 375 10.87 -0.68 -5.67
C LYS A 375 10.55 0.18 -6.88
N PHE A 376 10.80 1.49 -6.81
CA PHE A 376 10.65 2.40 -7.96
C PHE A 376 9.25 2.34 -8.57
N VAL A 377 8.21 2.43 -7.74
CA VAL A 377 6.82 2.41 -8.21
C VAL A 377 6.15 3.76 -8.00
N GLU A 378 5.20 4.10 -8.87
CA GLU A 378 4.45 5.34 -8.83
C GLU A 378 2.93 5.09 -8.84
N ALA A 379 2.21 5.78 -7.96
CA ALA A 379 0.75 5.84 -7.95
C ALA A 379 0.27 7.29 -8.04
N ASN A 380 -0.58 7.60 -9.02
CA ASN A 380 -1.09 8.96 -9.24
C ASN A 380 -2.60 9.00 -9.47
N ASN A 381 -3.31 9.95 -8.86
CA ASN A 381 -4.76 10.13 -9.06
C ASN A 381 -5.55 8.84 -8.71
N ILE A 382 -5.32 8.31 -7.51
CA ILE A 382 -5.93 7.05 -7.06
C ILE A 382 -7.10 7.34 -6.14
N ILE A 383 -8.23 6.65 -6.34
CA ILE A 383 -9.38 6.65 -5.45
C ILE A 383 -9.52 5.26 -4.85
N LEU A 384 -9.40 5.16 -3.54
CA LEU A 384 -9.53 3.93 -2.78
C LEU A 384 -10.71 4.04 -1.81
N PHE A 385 -11.65 3.11 -1.91
CA PHE A 385 -12.81 3.06 -1.03
C PHE A 385 -12.98 1.67 -0.41
N THR A 386 -13.21 1.59 0.89
CA THR A 386 -13.64 0.33 1.54
C THR A 386 -14.82 0.55 2.48
N SER A 387 -15.71 -0.45 2.51
CA SER A 387 -16.94 -0.42 3.32
C SER A 387 -16.95 -1.38 4.51
N GLY A 388 -16.05 -2.37 4.58
CA GLY A 388 -16.13 -3.50 5.53
C GLY A 388 -15.01 -3.59 6.58
N GLY A 389 -14.48 -2.46 7.03
CA GLY A 389 -13.69 -2.44 8.28
C GLY A 389 -12.29 -3.09 8.20
N ASN A 390 -11.55 -2.86 7.11
CA ASN A 390 -10.24 -3.47 6.89
C ASN A 390 -9.15 -2.43 6.64
N SER A 391 -8.00 -2.86 6.10
CA SER A 391 -6.82 -2.00 5.96
C SER A 391 -6.68 -1.50 4.52
N VAL A 392 -6.32 -0.22 4.37
CA VAL A 392 -6.23 0.44 3.06
C VAL A 392 -4.90 1.14 2.91
N GLY A 393 -4.12 0.81 1.89
CA GLY A 393 -2.87 1.50 1.58
C GLY A 393 -2.65 1.54 0.08
N THR A 394 -2.12 2.63 -0.47
CA THR A 394 -1.97 2.74 -1.94
C THR A 394 -1.02 1.68 -2.48
N ILE A 395 0.03 1.29 -1.75
CA ILE A 395 0.87 0.17 -2.18
C ILE A 395 0.34 -1.14 -1.63
N ILE A 396 0.19 -1.26 -0.31
CA ILE A 396 -0.23 -2.50 0.34
C ILE A 396 -1.43 -2.24 1.26
N GLY A 397 -2.52 -2.98 1.08
CA GLY A 397 -3.66 -2.92 1.99
C GLY A 397 -3.30 -3.46 3.37
N LYS A 398 -2.99 -4.76 3.45
CA LYS A 398 -2.56 -5.43 4.69
C LYS A 398 -1.41 -6.41 4.45
N SER A 399 -0.45 -6.43 5.37
CA SER A 399 0.68 -7.35 5.33
C SER A 399 0.93 -8.07 6.66
N PHE A 400 1.18 -9.38 6.56
CA PHE A 400 1.73 -10.23 7.59
C PHE A 400 3.16 -10.73 7.25
N SER A 401 3.82 -10.02 6.34
CA SER A 401 5.08 -10.36 5.70
C SER A 401 6.20 -9.38 6.08
N ASN A 402 7.46 -9.78 5.92
CA ASN A 402 8.56 -8.84 6.10
C ASN A 402 8.73 -8.03 4.80
N ASP A 403 8.27 -6.79 4.81
CA ASP A 403 8.22 -5.98 3.59
C ASP A 403 9.36 -4.97 3.50
N SER A 404 9.91 -4.83 2.29
CA SER A 404 10.89 -3.81 1.92
C SER A 404 10.34 -2.94 0.81
N ILE A 405 10.02 -1.70 1.15
CA ILE A 405 9.46 -0.71 0.23
C ILE A 405 10.48 0.40 0.02
N ASN A 406 10.82 0.70 -1.23
CA ASN A 406 11.87 1.66 -1.54
C ASN A 406 11.53 2.51 -2.76
N ASN A 407 11.83 3.81 -2.72
CA ASN A 407 11.64 4.73 -3.84
C ASN A 407 10.21 4.69 -4.39
N VAL A 408 9.22 4.74 -3.50
CA VAL A 408 7.80 4.82 -3.86
C VAL A 408 7.39 6.27 -3.98
N LYS A 409 6.64 6.59 -5.03
CA LYS A 409 6.03 7.92 -5.22
C LYS A 409 4.52 7.80 -5.28
N ILE A 410 3.81 8.50 -4.39
CA ILE A 410 2.35 8.58 -4.43
C ILE A 410 1.92 10.05 -4.50
N THR A 411 1.06 10.37 -5.47
CA THR A 411 0.51 11.71 -5.65
C THR A 411 -1.00 11.68 -5.84
N ASN A 412 -1.71 12.66 -5.27
CA ASN A 412 -3.14 12.88 -5.53
C ASN A 412 -4.01 11.64 -5.24
N ALA A 413 -3.89 11.06 -4.05
CA ALA A 413 -4.73 9.93 -3.65
C ALA A 413 -5.88 10.38 -2.74
N ASN A 414 -7.07 9.81 -2.94
CA ASN A 414 -8.22 9.97 -2.06
C ASN A 414 -8.60 8.60 -1.49
N ILE A 415 -8.45 8.46 -0.18
CA ILE A 415 -8.62 7.20 0.54
C ILE A 415 -9.76 7.36 1.55
N SER A 416 -10.78 6.54 1.39
CA SER A 416 -11.93 6.47 2.30
C SER A 416 -12.04 5.06 2.86
N ASN A 417 -12.02 4.94 4.18
CA ASN A 417 -12.15 3.66 4.86
C ASN A 417 -13.12 3.76 6.04
N THR A 418 -14.19 2.99 6.04
CA THR A 418 -15.23 3.07 7.07
C THR A 418 -14.85 2.41 8.40
N GLY A 419 -13.73 1.68 8.50
CA GLY A 419 -13.32 1.06 9.78
C GLY A 419 -12.02 0.27 9.72
N GLY A 420 -11.80 -0.61 10.70
CA GLY A 420 -10.67 -1.55 10.70
C GLY A 420 -9.38 -1.02 11.32
N TYR A 421 -8.26 -1.61 10.89
CA TYR A 421 -6.97 -1.41 11.53
C TYR A 421 -6.29 -0.10 11.10
N GLY A 422 -6.14 0.14 9.80
CA GLY A 422 -5.44 1.35 9.36
C GLY A 422 -5.67 1.76 7.91
N ALA A 423 -5.45 3.04 7.66
CA ALA A 423 -5.46 3.63 6.32
C ALA A 423 -4.21 4.48 6.10
N SER A 424 -3.58 4.42 4.93
CA SER A 424 -2.40 5.24 4.67
C SER A 424 -2.07 5.48 3.20
N GLY A 425 -1.08 6.35 2.96
CA GLY A 425 -0.47 6.49 1.65
C GLY A 425 0.17 5.19 1.18
N ILE A 426 1.06 4.54 1.92
CA ILE A 426 1.81 3.36 1.44
C ILE A 426 1.21 2.04 1.93
N ILE A 427 1.23 1.77 3.24
CA ILE A 427 0.76 0.49 3.83
C ILE A 427 -0.38 0.72 4.82
N GLY A 428 -1.56 0.14 4.58
CA GLY A 428 -2.70 0.30 5.49
C GLY A 428 -2.46 -0.31 6.87
N CYS A 429 -2.01 -1.56 6.90
CA CYS A 429 -1.67 -2.28 8.13
C CYS A 429 -0.50 -3.25 7.92
N ALA A 430 0.49 -3.18 8.80
CA ALA A 430 1.64 -4.08 8.84
C ALA A 430 1.75 -4.73 10.23
N ILE A 431 1.60 -6.06 10.27
CA ILE A 431 1.62 -6.84 11.53
C ILE A 431 3.04 -7.30 11.90
N THR A 432 3.91 -7.38 10.91
CA THR A 432 5.31 -7.83 10.98
C THR A 432 6.26 -6.66 10.71
N ASN A 433 7.56 -6.94 10.58
CA ASN A 433 8.57 -5.92 10.37
C ASN A 433 8.45 -5.35 8.96
N ILE A 434 8.41 -4.02 8.85
CA ILE A 434 8.47 -3.34 7.56
C ILE A 434 9.65 -2.38 7.50
N THR A 435 10.17 -2.19 6.30
CA THR A 435 11.17 -1.16 6.02
C THR A 435 10.69 -0.29 4.87
N VAL A 436 10.71 1.02 5.06
CA VAL A 436 10.30 2.00 4.04
C VAL A 436 11.42 3.03 3.87
N PHE A 437 11.97 3.10 2.65
CA PHE A 437 13.09 3.96 2.31
C PHE A 437 12.73 4.94 1.19
N ASP A 438 13.24 6.16 1.28
CA ASP A 438 13.32 7.15 0.21
C ASP A 438 12.00 7.35 -0.56
N SER A 439 10.89 7.32 0.16
CA SER A 439 9.55 7.35 -0.43
C SER A 439 8.89 8.71 -0.25
N TYR A 440 8.12 9.12 -1.26
CA TYR A 440 7.47 10.42 -1.35
C TYR A 440 5.96 10.29 -1.45
N VAL A 441 5.25 10.96 -0.56
CA VAL A 441 3.78 11.00 -0.52
C VAL A 441 3.30 12.43 -0.55
N PHE A 442 2.49 12.78 -1.55
CA PHE A 442 2.07 14.16 -1.77
C PHE A 442 0.58 14.29 -2.11
N ASN A 443 -0.06 15.30 -1.51
CA ASN A 443 -1.45 15.66 -1.80
C ASN A 443 -2.40 14.46 -1.64
N ILE A 444 -2.33 13.81 -0.48
CA ILE A 444 -3.25 12.71 -0.14
C ILE A 444 -4.31 13.21 0.82
N ARG A 445 -5.57 12.86 0.53
CA ARG A 445 -6.68 12.96 1.46
C ARG A 445 -7.02 11.57 1.99
N ILE A 446 -7.02 11.40 3.31
CA ILE A 446 -7.48 10.18 3.97
C ILE A 446 -8.57 10.55 4.97
N SER A 447 -9.75 9.97 4.79
CA SER A 447 -10.86 10.09 5.73
C SER A 447 -11.27 8.70 6.17
N ALA A 448 -10.92 8.31 7.41
CA ALA A 448 -11.19 6.97 7.86
C ALA A 448 -11.64 6.82 9.32
N GLY A 449 -12.56 5.88 9.54
CA GLY A 449 -13.01 5.43 10.85
C GLY A 449 -12.15 4.31 11.45
N CYS A 450 -10.94 4.09 10.93
CA CYS A 450 -10.02 3.07 11.41
C CYS A 450 -9.22 3.54 12.64
N ILE A 451 -8.44 2.62 13.22
CA ILE A 451 -7.63 2.86 14.42
C ILE A 451 -6.47 3.81 14.12
N GLY A 452 -5.67 3.53 13.08
CA GLY A 452 -4.53 4.36 12.70
C GLY A 452 -4.61 4.93 11.28
N ILE A 453 -4.43 6.24 11.14
CA ILE A 453 -4.18 6.89 9.84
C ILE A 453 -2.76 7.43 9.79
N GLY A 454 -2.02 7.05 8.75
CA GLY A 454 -0.66 7.56 8.49
C GLY A 454 -0.47 8.07 7.07
N GLY A 455 0.47 8.98 6.84
CA GLY A 455 0.90 9.30 5.47
C GLY A 455 1.69 8.15 4.83
N ILE A 456 2.47 7.40 5.61
CA ILE A 456 3.24 6.23 5.15
C ILE A 456 2.56 4.94 5.62
N VAL A 457 2.27 4.79 6.92
CA VAL A 457 1.75 3.53 7.51
C VAL A 457 0.57 3.81 8.44
N GLY A 458 -0.55 3.10 8.27
CA GLY A 458 -1.74 3.31 9.08
C GLY A 458 -1.59 2.69 10.47
N TRP A 459 -1.56 1.36 10.50
CA TRP A 459 -1.22 0.57 11.67
C TRP A 459 0.10 -0.14 11.47
N LEU A 460 0.97 -0.07 12.47
CA LEU A 460 2.25 -0.73 12.48
C LEU A 460 2.49 -1.52 13.76
N ASN A 461 3.10 -2.70 13.61
CA ASN A 461 3.80 -3.34 14.72
C ASN A 461 5.25 -2.85 14.83
N ASN A 462 6.13 -3.18 13.88
CA ASN A 462 7.55 -2.76 13.90
C ASN A 462 7.98 -2.19 12.53
N ALA A 463 8.54 -0.97 12.51
CA ALA A 463 9.08 -0.39 11.29
C ALA A 463 10.43 0.29 11.44
N ILE A 464 11.13 0.32 10.32
CA ILE A 464 12.20 1.27 10.02
C ILE A 464 11.71 2.15 8.87
N VAL A 465 11.50 3.44 9.12
CA VAL A 465 11.11 4.43 8.10
C VAL A 465 12.21 5.45 7.96
N VAL A 466 12.83 5.54 6.78
CA VAL A 466 14.03 6.36 6.55
C VAL A 466 13.91 7.17 5.28
N GLY A 467 14.33 8.44 5.32
CA GLY A 467 14.41 9.29 4.13
C GLY A 467 13.06 9.61 3.49
N CYS A 468 11.95 9.37 4.21
CA CYS A 468 10.62 9.53 3.67
C CYS A 468 10.14 10.98 3.80
N ARG A 469 9.44 11.45 2.77
CA ARG A 469 8.90 12.81 2.71
C ARG A 469 7.40 12.74 2.46
N VAL A 470 6.63 13.34 3.35
CA VAL A 470 5.18 13.46 3.18
C VAL A 470 4.80 14.93 3.18
N SER A 471 3.90 15.32 2.26
CA SER A 471 3.54 16.73 2.12
C SER A 471 2.12 16.93 1.63
N ALA A 472 1.51 18.06 2.01
CA ALA A 472 0.13 18.40 1.65
C ALA A 472 -0.87 17.28 2.02
N LEU A 473 -0.72 16.68 3.20
CA LEU A 473 -1.65 15.66 3.66
C LEU A 473 -2.92 16.31 4.22
N ASN A 474 -4.07 15.65 4.03
CA ASN A 474 -5.30 15.94 4.75
C ASN A 474 -5.81 14.64 5.37
N LEU A 475 -5.41 14.41 6.62
CA LEU A 475 -5.68 13.18 7.37
C LEU A 475 -6.75 13.44 8.44
N LEU A 476 -7.89 12.75 8.32
CA LEU A 476 -9.05 12.90 9.20
C LEU A 476 -9.45 11.55 9.79
N SER A 477 -9.37 11.40 11.11
CA SER A 477 -9.84 10.21 11.83
C SER A 477 -10.53 10.52 13.15
N TYR A 478 -11.25 9.54 13.68
CA TYR A 478 -11.71 9.54 15.06
C TYR A 478 -10.58 9.18 16.06
N LEU A 479 -9.65 8.29 15.69
CA LEU A 479 -8.70 7.69 16.63
C LEU A 479 -7.29 8.29 16.53
N GLN A 480 -6.32 7.54 15.99
CA GLN A 480 -4.92 7.95 15.95
C GLN A 480 -4.51 8.41 14.55
N VAL A 481 -3.94 9.61 14.46
CA VAL A 481 -3.48 10.16 13.19
C VAL A 481 -2.04 10.65 13.31
N GLY A 482 -1.17 10.16 12.44
CA GLY A 482 0.20 10.62 12.31
C GLY A 482 0.55 11.01 10.89
N GLY A 483 1.42 12.00 10.69
CA GLY A 483 1.87 12.34 9.34
C GLY A 483 2.66 11.21 8.67
N ILE A 484 3.41 10.40 9.44
CA ILE A 484 4.12 9.22 8.94
C ILE A 484 3.37 7.93 9.35
N ILE A 485 3.15 7.72 10.65
CA ILE A 485 2.57 6.49 11.21
C ILE A 485 1.32 6.82 12.04
N GLY A 486 0.18 6.18 11.79
CA GLY A 486 -1.00 6.39 12.64
C GLY A 486 -0.82 5.81 14.04
N TYR A 487 -0.59 4.49 14.10
CA TYR A 487 -0.50 3.73 15.33
C TYR A 487 0.69 2.76 15.30
N SER A 488 1.52 2.76 16.35
CA SER A 488 2.69 1.88 16.52
C SER A 488 2.55 1.00 17.77
N SER A 489 2.47 -0.32 17.58
CA SER A 489 2.33 -1.31 18.66
C SER A 489 3.60 -2.08 19.01
N SER A 490 4.76 -1.75 18.45
CA SER A 490 6.07 -2.22 18.89
C SER A 490 7.15 -1.16 18.65
N ILE A 491 8.41 -1.56 18.85
CA ILE A 491 9.58 -0.72 18.63
C ILE A 491 9.60 -0.23 17.19
N SER A 492 9.86 1.07 17.00
CA SER A 492 9.98 1.66 15.66
C SER A 492 11.12 2.68 15.57
N PHE A 493 11.70 2.79 14.39
CA PHE A 493 12.79 3.70 14.07
C PHE A 493 12.37 4.63 12.93
N ILE A 494 12.41 5.93 13.16
CA ILE A 494 12.08 6.95 12.15
C ILE A 494 13.26 7.89 11.99
N TYR A 495 13.86 7.88 10.81
CA TYR A 495 15.06 8.65 10.52
C TYR A 495 14.91 9.53 9.29
N ASP A 496 15.48 10.73 9.34
CA ASP A 496 15.64 11.57 8.15
C ASP A 496 14.31 11.83 7.41
N CYS A 497 13.20 11.90 8.16
CA CYS A 497 11.84 12.03 7.62
C CYS A 497 11.32 13.47 7.75
N ILE A 498 10.51 13.89 6.77
CA ILE A 498 9.93 15.26 6.74
C ILE A 498 8.42 15.19 6.52
N VAL A 499 7.67 15.92 7.35
CA VAL A 499 6.23 16.20 7.19
C VAL A 499 6.06 17.69 6.93
N ASN A 500 5.47 18.08 5.80
CA ASN A 500 5.36 19.49 5.41
C ASN A 500 3.98 19.88 4.88
N GLY A 501 3.41 20.99 5.35
CA GLY A 501 2.17 21.54 4.77
C GLY A 501 0.95 20.67 5.02
N SER A 502 0.90 19.92 6.12
CA SER A 502 -0.11 18.87 6.34
C SER A 502 -1.17 19.30 7.36
N LEU A 503 -2.41 18.93 7.10
CA LEU A 503 -3.51 18.94 8.06
C LEU A 503 -3.67 17.53 8.65
N ILE A 504 -3.41 17.41 9.95
CA ILE A 504 -3.48 16.18 10.73
C ILE A 504 -4.53 16.40 11.80
N ASN A 505 -5.68 15.74 11.67
CA ASN A 505 -6.82 15.96 12.57
C ASN A 505 -7.40 14.63 13.04
N SER A 506 -7.33 14.42 14.35
CA SER A 506 -7.91 13.28 15.04
C SER A 506 -8.94 13.73 16.07
N SER A 507 -9.90 12.88 16.43
CA SER A 507 -10.59 13.12 17.69
C SER A 507 -9.71 12.82 18.90
N GLN A 508 -8.91 11.75 18.90
CA GLN A 508 -8.14 11.33 20.08
C GLN A 508 -6.65 11.72 20.07
N GLN A 509 -5.81 11.10 19.24
CA GLN A 509 -4.36 11.33 19.28
C GLN A 509 -3.83 11.79 17.93
N SER A 510 -3.18 12.95 17.92
CA SER A 510 -2.55 13.48 16.71
C SER A 510 -1.07 13.76 16.92
N GLY A 511 -0.24 13.27 16.01
CA GLY A 511 1.18 13.59 15.96
C GLY A 511 1.61 14.02 14.58
N GLY A 512 2.54 14.97 14.48
CA GLY A 512 3.09 15.32 13.17
C GLY A 512 3.77 14.13 12.52
N LEU A 513 4.46 13.27 13.28
CA LEU A 513 5.06 12.02 12.78
C LEU A 513 4.18 10.81 13.12
N ILE A 514 3.80 10.64 14.40
CA ILE A 514 3.14 9.44 14.93
C ILE A 514 1.94 9.80 15.79
N GLY A 515 0.76 9.26 15.52
CA GLY A 515 -0.42 9.50 16.36
C GLY A 515 -0.24 8.96 17.78
N LEU A 516 -0.04 7.64 17.89
CA LEU A 516 0.18 6.92 19.15
C LEU A 516 1.28 5.88 19.01
N SER A 517 2.11 5.78 20.04
CA SER A 517 3.00 4.63 20.23
C SER A 517 2.93 4.07 21.63
N LEU A 518 2.76 2.75 21.68
CA LEU A 518 2.75 2.01 22.94
C LEU A 518 4.13 1.51 23.38
N PHE A 519 5.16 1.64 22.55
CA PHE A 519 6.50 1.11 22.80
C PHE A 519 7.59 2.10 22.41
N ASN A 520 8.85 1.69 22.63
CA ASN A 520 10.04 2.50 22.40
C ASN A 520 10.12 2.97 20.95
N ILE A 521 10.26 4.28 20.75
CA ILE A 521 10.57 4.83 19.44
C ILE A 521 11.89 5.56 19.47
N THR A 522 12.66 5.42 18.39
CA THR A 522 13.77 6.32 18.10
C THR A 522 13.42 7.22 16.92
N ILE A 523 13.40 8.53 17.15
CA ILE A 523 13.27 9.54 16.09
C ILE A 523 14.59 10.30 15.98
N ARG A 524 15.13 10.43 14.78
CA ARG A 524 16.38 11.16 14.55
C ARG A 524 16.33 11.91 13.23
N ASN A 525 16.82 13.15 13.22
CA ASN A 525 16.90 13.98 12.02
C ASN A 525 15.55 14.18 11.31
N CYS A 526 14.46 14.28 12.08
CA CYS A 526 13.12 14.44 11.51
C CYS A 526 12.63 15.88 11.65
N SER A 527 11.71 16.27 10.76
CA SER A 527 11.10 17.61 10.80
C SER A 527 9.61 17.59 10.52
N THR A 528 8.85 18.39 11.28
CA THR A 528 7.47 18.77 10.96
C THR A 528 7.43 20.27 10.70
N ILE A 529 6.92 20.66 9.53
CA ILE A 529 7.02 22.04 9.02
C ILE A 529 5.66 22.49 8.47
N ASN A 530 5.27 23.75 8.70
CA ASN A 530 4.08 24.37 8.08
C ASN A 530 2.80 23.53 8.22
N SER A 531 2.64 22.83 9.35
CA SER A 531 1.56 21.85 9.51
C SER A 531 0.56 22.28 10.58
N ASN A 532 -0.67 21.79 10.47
CA ASN A 532 -1.71 22.01 11.46
C ASN A 532 -2.11 20.65 12.05
N ILE A 533 -1.93 20.51 13.36
CA ILE A 533 -2.12 19.26 14.10
C ILE A 533 -3.20 19.49 15.15
N TYR A 534 -4.29 18.72 15.07
CA TYR A 534 -5.48 18.89 15.91
C TYR A 534 -5.87 17.57 16.59
N SER A 535 -6.06 17.62 17.90
CA SER A 535 -6.80 16.60 18.66
C SER A 535 -8.00 17.22 19.37
N THR A 536 -9.22 16.75 19.09
CA THR A 536 -10.43 17.38 19.65
C THR A 536 -10.83 16.86 21.04
N THR A 537 -10.22 15.78 21.53
CA THR A 537 -10.58 15.18 22.84
C THR A 537 -9.39 14.77 23.70
N SER A 538 -8.21 14.56 23.12
CA SER A 538 -7.04 14.08 23.85
C SER A 538 -5.80 14.87 23.41
N SER A 539 -4.73 14.22 22.98
CA SER A 539 -3.39 14.82 22.98
C SER A 539 -2.90 15.13 21.57
N ALA A 540 -2.15 16.22 21.42
CA ALA A 540 -1.47 16.57 20.18
C ALA A 540 0.03 16.84 20.41
N GLY A 541 0.87 16.38 19.50
CA GLY A 541 2.29 16.72 19.52
C GLY A 541 2.84 16.99 18.13
N GLY A 542 3.84 17.86 18.03
CA GLY A 542 4.46 18.14 16.73
C GLY A 542 5.13 16.90 16.11
N PHE A 543 5.56 15.93 16.92
CA PHE A 543 5.94 14.59 16.48
C PHE A 543 5.00 13.50 16.96
N LEU A 544 4.73 13.39 18.28
CA LEU A 544 3.90 12.32 18.82
C LEU A 544 2.75 12.86 19.66
N GLY A 545 1.54 12.38 19.39
CA GLY A 545 0.39 12.65 20.26
C GLY A 545 0.60 12.01 21.62
N ILE A 546 0.85 10.69 21.64
CA ILE A 546 1.14 9.91 22.84
C ILE A 546 2.33 8.97 22.60
N SER A 547 3.22 8.85 23.58
CA SER A 547 4.38 7.95 23.54
C SER A 547 4.59 7.20 24.86
N SER A 548 4.92 5.92 24.83
CA SER A 548 5.29 5.20 26.05
C SER A 548 6.75 5.38 26.45
N ILE A 549 7.68 5.42 25.50
CA ILE A 549 9.13 5.58 25.74
C ILE A 549 9.72 6.10 24.42
N SER A 550 10.60 7.10 24.46
CA SER A 550 11.26 7.54 23.23
C SER A 550 12.63 8.18 23.44
N THR A 551 13.45 8.01 22.41
CA THR A 551 14.61 8.87 22.16
C THR A 551 14.28 9.72 20.95
N VAL A 552 14.36 11.05 21.09
CA VAL A 552 14.23 11.98 19.96
C VAL A 552 15.51 12.79 19.89
N SER A 553 16.12 12.87 18.71
CA SER A 553 17.39 13.59 18.55
C SER A 553 17.51 14.38 17.25
N ASN A 554 18.22 15.50 17.28
CA ASN A 554 18.56 16.31 16.10
C ASN A 554 17.35 16.63 15.22
N SER A 555 16.23 17.00 15.83
CA SER A 555 14.95 17.06 15.12
C SER A 555 14.23 18.37 15.41
N SER A 556 13.38 18.80 14.48
CA SER A 556 12.75 20.12 14.54
C SER A 556 11.25 20.15 14.27
N VAL A 557 10.57 21.12 14.90
CA VAL A 557 9.20 21.51 14.57
C VAL A 557 9.18 23.01 14.30
N ASN A 558 8.72 23.41 13.12
CA ASN A 558 8.77 24.80 12.67
C ASN A 558 7.45 25.22 12.01
N CYS A 559 7.00 26.46 12.24
CA CYS A 559 5.80 27.02 11.61
C CYS A 559 4.57 26.12 11.75
N THR A 560 4.40 25.44 12.89
CA THR A 560 3.37 24.42 13.07
C THR A 560 2.37 24.85 14.14
N SER A 561 1.07 24.73 13.84
CA SER A 561 0.00 24.96 14.82
C SER A 561 -0.40 23.62 15.44
N ILE A 562 -0.22 23.49 16.75
CA ILE A 562 -0.49 22.27 17.52
C ILE A 562 -1.59 22.58 18.52
N ASN A 563 -2.77 22.01 18.31
CA ASN A 563 -3.94 22.28 19.12
C ASN A 563 -4.51 20.97 19.65
N SER A 564 -4.76 20.90 20.95
CA SER A 564 -5.42 19.74 21.55
C SER A 564 -6.52 20.17 22.52
N PHE A 565 -7.41 19.23 22.84
CA PHE A 565 -8.30 19.39 23.97
C PHE A 565 -7.62 19.06 25.28
N ALA A 566 -6.75 18.04 25.30
CA ALA A 566 -6.02 17.58 26.48
C ALA A 566 -4.56 18.10 26.48
N GLN A 567 -3.56 17.30 26.14
CA GLN A 567 -2.16 17.72 26.30
C GLN A 567 -1.52 18.10 24.96
N SER A 568 -0.81 19.23 24.95
CA SER A 568 -0.12 19.72 23.75
C SER A 568 1.36 19.93 24.00
N GLY A 569 2.20 19.45 23.10
CA GLY A 569 3.62 19.77 23.12
C GLY A 569 4.22 19.96 21.75
N GLY A 570 5.24 20.81 21.64
CA GLY A 570 5.93 21.04 20.38
C GLY A 570 6.52 19.77 19.77
N ILE A 571 6.94 18.79 20.57
CA ILE A 571 7.35 17.45 20.13
C ILE A 571 6.39 16.38 20.62
N LEU A 572 6.08 16.36 21.92
CA LEU A 572 5.31 15.30 22.58
C LEU A 572 4.08 15.88 23.27
N GLY A 573 2.89 15.37 22.96
CA GLY A 573 1.68 15.71 23.72
C GLY A 573 1.74 15.16 25.15
N ILE A 574 1.85 13.83 25.27
CA ILE A 574 1.93 13.10 26.55
C ILE A 574 2.87 11.91 26.44
N THR A 575 3.59 11.61 27.54
CA THR A 575 4.28 10.33 27.68
C THR A 575 3.73 9.48 28.82
N LEU A 576 3.42 8.21 28.56
CA LEU A 576 2.83 7.26 29.51
C LEU A 576 3.83 6.18 29.94
N PHE A 577 3.45 5.35 30.93
CA PHE A 577 4.18 4.16 31.42
C PHE A 577 5.49 4.47 32.17
N THR A 578 6.31 3.44 32.42
CA THR A 578 7.58 3.51 33.18
C THR A 578 8.77 3.52 32.22
N GLY A 579 9.84 4.24 32.57
CA GLY A 579 11.05 4.32 31.76
C GLY A 579 11.72 5.69 31.80
N GLN A 580 12.61 5.93 30.83
CA GLN A 580 13.31 7.20 30.65
C GLN A 580 13.02 7.78 29.26
N LEU A 581 12.70 9.07 29.22
CA LEU A 581 12.58 9.86 28.00
C LEU A 581 13.87 10.64 27.77
N THR A 582 14.43 10.55 26.57
CA THR A 582 15.65 11.29 26.20
C THR A 582 15.41 12.15 24.96
N LEU A 583 15.55 13.46 25.11
CA LEU A 583 15.44 14.42 24.03
C LEU A 583 16.77 15.18 23.89
N PHE A 584 17.35 15.17 22.70
CA PHE A 584 18.66 15.78 22.47
C PHE A 584 18.68 16.64 21.21
N SER A 585 19.21 17.86 21.27
CA SER A 585 19.31 18.73 20.08
C SER A 585 17.96 18.92 19.39
N ILE A 586 16.95 19.30 20.16
CA ILE A 586 15.61 19.58 19.68
C ILE A 586 15.46 21.07 19.40
N LEU A 587 14.83 21.41 18.27
CA LEU A 587 14.44 22.77 17.94
C LEU A 587 12.92 22.87 17.76
N VAL A 588 12.25 23.70 18.53
CA VAL A 588 10.86 24.09 18.25
C VAL A 588 10.83 25.59 18.02
N GLU A 589 10.34 26.03 16.86
CA GLU A 589 10.35 27.44 16.50
C GLU A 589 9.12 27.91 15.71
N ASN A 590 8.80 29.20 15.82
CA ASN A 590 7.74 29.88 15.06
C ASN A 590 6.39 29.14 15.10
N SER A 591 6.04 28.54 16.24
CA SER A 591 4.93 27.60 16.35
C SER A 591 3.96 28.04 17.45
N ASP A 592 2.70 27.66 17.29
CA ASP A 592 1.67 27.87 18.30
C ASP A 592 1.29 26.53 18.92
N VAL A 593 1.36 26.41 20.23
CA VAL A 593 1.01 25.19 20.97
C VAL A 593 -0.08 25.52 21.98
N ASN A 594 -1.28 25.04 21.70
CA ASN A 594 -2.48 25.44 22.42
C ASN A 594 -3.20 24.21 23.00
N SER A 595 -3.81 24.38 24.17
CA SER A 595 -4.77 23.42 24.71
C SER A 595 -6.01 24.11 25.28
N ILE A 596 -7.20 23.60 24.95
CA ILE A 596 -8.49 24.21 25.34
C ILE A 596 -9.12 23.60 26.61
N GLY A 597 -8.67 22.45 27.10
CA GLY A 597 -9.20 21.80 28.30
C GLY A 597 -8.37 22.04 29.58
N ASN A 598 -8.66 21.29 30.65
CA ASN A 598 -7.86 21.24 31.89
C ASN A 598 -6.58 20.42 31.68
N CYS A 599 -5.48 21.10 31.35
CA CYS A 599 -4.46 20.49 30.50
C CYS A 599 -3.01 20.86 30.83
N SER A 600 -2.08 20.39 30.01
CA SER A 600 -0.67 20.79 30.11
C SER A 600 -0.14 21.13 28.73
N VAL A 601 0.58 22.25 28.67
CA VAL A 601 1.14 22.77 27.43
C VAL A 601 2.62 23.02 27.62
N GLY A 602 3.45 22.49 26.73
CA GLY A 602 4.87 22.78 26.74
C GLY A 602 5.45 23.05 25.36
N GLY A 603 6.47 23.88 25.30
CA GLY A 603 7.16 24.14 24.03
C GLY A 603 7.80 22.89 23.43
N ILE A 604 8.17 21.89 24.24
CA ILE A 604 8.65 20.57 23.78
C ILE A 604 7.70 19.45 24.22
N ILE A 605 7.34 19.39 25.50
CA ILE A 605 6.51 18.32 26.08
C ILE A 605 5.29 18.92 26.79
N GLY A 606 4.08 18.46 26.46
CA GLY A 606 2.87 18.80 27.20
C GLY A 606 2.91 18.25 28.62
N ILE A 607 2.89 16.93 28.75
CA ILE A 607 3.01 16.23 30.04
C ILE A 607 3.95 15.03 29.96
N THR A 608 4.67 14.74 31.05
CA THR A 608 5.46 13.51 31.18
C THR A 608 5.27 12.80 32.52
N TYR A 609 5.05 11.49 32.42
CA TYR A 609 5.00 10.55 33.54
C TYR A 609 6.34 9.79 33.70
N LEU A 610 7.38 10.17 32.94
CA LEU A 610 8.67 9.47 32.87
C LEU A 610 9.78 10.32 33.48
N THR A 611 10.85 9.65 33.91
CA THR A 611 12.11 10.35 34.15
C THR A 611 12.59 10.92 32.83
N THR A 612 12.76 12.24 32.75
CA THR A 612 12.98 12.94 31.49
C THR A 612 14.31 13.66 31.49
N TYR A 613 15.11 13.45 30.43
CA TYR A 613 16.36 14.15 30.18
C TYR A 613 16.26 14.91 28.86
N ILE A 614 16.33 16.24 28.93
CA ILE A 614 16.34 17.13 27.75
C ILE A 614 17.66 17.87 27.73
N ASN A 615 18.40 17.75 26.63
CA ASN A 615 19.71 18.37 26.50
C ASN A 615 19.87 19.09 25.15
N ASN A 616 20.63 20.19 25.17
CA ASN A 616 21.03 20.98 24.00
C ASN A 616 19.83 21.42 23.15
N SER A 617 18.71 21.77 23.80
CA SER A 617 17.43 22.01 23.11
C SER A 617 17.03 23.46 23.16
N ARG A 618 16.37 23.93 22.10
CA ARG A 618 15.96 25.32 21.94
C ARG A 618 14.48 25.43 21.59
N VAL A 619 13.80 26.36 22.27
CA VAL A 619 12.44 26.80 21.96
C VAL A 619 12.49 28.29 21.64
N TRP A 620 11.98 28.68 20.48
CA TRP A 620 12.14 30.05 19.99
C TRP A 620 10.90 30.59 19.25
N ASN A 621 10.41 31.77 19.65
CA ASN A 621 9.30 32.43 18.96
C ASN A 621 8.02 31.56 18.98
N LEU A 622 7.57 31.18 20.18
CA LEU A 622 6.37 30.36 20.38
C LEU A 622 5.30 31.13 21.16
N THR A 623 4.04 30.80 20.85
CA THR A 623 2.90 31.11 21.71
C THR A 623 2.39 29.83 22.35
N LEU A 624 2.28 29.82 23.68
CA LEU A 624 1.72 28.72 24.46
C LEU A 624 0.43 29.21 25.13
N THR A 625 -0.71 28.55 24.87
CA THR A 625 -1.99 28.96 25.47
C THR A 625 -2.73 27.82 26.17
N THR A 626 -3.32 28.12 27.33
CA THR A 626 -4.29 27.25 28.03
C THR A 626 -5.53 28.03 28.44
N PHE A 627 -6.72 27.48 28.19
CA PHE A 627 -8.00 28.20 28.38
C PHE A 627 -8.80 27.83 29.63
N VAL A 628 -8.51 26.67 30.23
CA VAL A 628 -9.15 26.18 31.44
C VAL A 628 -8.05 25.81 32.41
N ILE A 629 -8.29 26.01 33.73
CA ILE A 629 -7.39 25.66 34.84
C ILE A 629 -6.61 24.39 34.51
N ALA A 630 -5.39 24.58 34.02
CA ALA A 630 -4.49 23.57 33.54
C ALA A 630 -3.51 23.15 34.65
N ASN A 631 -2.92 21.97 34.55
CA ASN A 631 -1.91 21.50 35.50
C ASN A 631 -0.59 22.27 35.38
N GLY A 632 -0.22 22.72 34.17
CA GLY A 632 0.96 23.55 33.98
C GLY A 632 1.24 23.95 32.54
N ALA A 633 1.86 25.11 32.37
CA ALA A 633 2.31 25.65 31.08
C ALA A 633 3.80 26.01 31.15
N GLY A 634 4.65 25.42 30.30
CA GLY A 634 6.09 25.63 30.39
C GLY A 634 6.75 25.91 29.05
N GLY A 635 7.74 26.80 29.01
CA GLY A 635 8.48 27.06 27.77
C GLY A 635 9.12 25.81 27.17
N ILE A 636 9.44 24.79 27.98
CA ILE A 636 9.91 23.47 27.54
C ILE A 636 8.93 22.37 27.93
N VAL A 637 8.58 22.24 29.21
CA VAL A 637 7.70 21.17 29.72
C VAL A 637 6.50 21.74 30.46
N GLY A 638 5.28 21.36 30.08
CA GLY A 638 4.07 21.79 30.78
C GLY A 638 3.99 21.20 32.19
N TYR A 639 4.00 19.87 32.30
CA TYR A 639 3.93 19.18 33.59
C TYR A 639 4.80 17.91 33.63
N SER A 640 5.61 17.76 34.68
CA SER A 640 6.42 16.56 34.95
C SER A 640 6.08 15.95 36.30
N ILE A 641 5.68 14.67 36.29
CA ILE A 641 5.34 13.93 37.52
C ILE A 641 6.58 13.30 38.14
N LEU A 642 7.51 12.82 37.32
CA LEU A 642 8.79 12.27 37.77
C LEU A 642 9.92 13.30 37.58
N ASN A 643 11.14 12.86 37.86
CA ASN A 643 12.35 13.68 37.76
C ASN A 643 12.55 14.19 36.34
N ILE A 644 12.77 15.49 36.22
CA ILE A 644 13.18 16.12 34.96
C ILE A 644 14.55 16.77 35.09
N THR A 645 15.41 16.52 34.11
CA THR A 645 16.71 17.17 33.97
C THR A 645 16.74 17.94 32.67
N LEU A 646 16.94 19.25 32.76
CA LEU A 646 17.15 20.14 31.63
C LEU A 646 18.62 20.58 31.65
N GLN A 647 19.34 20.35 30.56
CA GLN A 647 20.75 20.71 30.45
C GLN A 647 21.02 21.46 29.14
N ASN A 648 21.68 22.62 29.19
CA ASN A 648 21.98 23.43 28.00
C ASN A 648 20.70 23.74 27.18
N CYS A 649 19.62 24.11 27.86
CA CYS A 649 18.33 24.37 27.25
C CYS A 649 18.05 25.87 27.17
N HIS A 650 17.47 26.31 26.05
CA HIS A 650 17.29 27.73 25.75
C HIS A 650 15.84 28.04 25.36
N VAL A 651 15.22 29.00 26.05
CA VAL A 651 13.90 29.54 25.71
C VAL A 651 14.05 31.02 25.37
N LEU A 652 13.65 31.40 24.16
CA LEU A 652 13.79 32.77 23.64
C LEU A 652 12.49 33.25 23.00
N LYS A 653 12.03 34.47 23.30
CA LYS A 653 10.85 35.08 22.66
C LYS A 653 9.61 34.18 22.76
N VAL A 654 9.30 33.71 23.95
CA VAL A 654 8.14 32.84 24.19
C VAL A 654 7.07 33.59 24.96
N SER A 655 5.82 33.47 24.51
CA SER A 655 4.64 34.01 25.18
C SER A 655 3.83 32.87 25.78
N ILE A 656 3.61 32.88 27.08
CA ILE A 656 2.82 31.89 27.82
C ILE A 656 1.60 32.59 28.41
N ILE A 657 0.41 32.27 27.88
CA ILE A 657 -0.88 32.80 28.33
C ILE A 657 -1.68 31.63 28.87
N ALA A 658 -1.68 31.44 30.18
CA ALA A 658 -2.17 30.20 30.76
C ALA A 658 -3.08 30.43 31.96
N ASP A 659 -4.32 29.94 31.89
CA ASP A 659 -5.10 29.69 33.11
C ASP A 659 -4.66 28.34 33.70
N CYS A 660 -3.67 28.32 34.59
CA CYS A 660 -3.11 27.08 35.11
C CYS A 660 -2.56 27.22 36.54
N VAL A 661 -2.35 26.07 37.19
CA VAL A 661 -1.74 26.01 38.53
C VAL A 661 -0.31 26.55 38.51
N GLY A 662 0.48 26.28 37.47
CA GLY A 662 1.86 26.74 37.35
C GLY A 662 2.27 27.07 35.93
N ALA A 663 2.73 28.29 35.68
CA ALA A 663 3.32 28.71 34.42
C ALA A 663 4.79 29.10 34.60
N GLY A 664 5.69 28.47 33.84
CA GLY A 664 7.12 28.68 34.00
C GLY A 664 7.87 28.90 32.69
N GLY A 665 8.96 29.67 32.73
CA GLY A 665 9.77 29.89 31.53
C GLY A 665 10.41 28.61 30.97
N LEU A 666 10.68 27.61 31.81
CA LEU A 666 11.14 26.28 31.37
C LEU A 666 10.09 25.20 31.68
N ILE A 667 9.63 25.14 32.93
CA ILE A 667 8.74 24.09 33.41
C ILE A 667 7.50 24.71 34.05
N GLY A 668 6.30 24.33 33.62
CA GLY A 668 5.07 24.78 34.24
C GLY A 668 4.92 24.21 35.65
N ASN A 669 4.94 22.89 35.76
CA ASN A 669 4.80 22.16 37.02
C ASN A 669 5.76 20.96 37.10
N SER A 670 6.42 20.76 38.24
CA SER A 670 7.30 19.60 38.48
C SER A 670 7.41 19.21 39.95
N ASN A 671 7.52 17.91 40.23
CA ASN A 671 7.84 17.39 41.57
C ASN A 671 9.33 17.53 41.93
N THR A 672 10.22 17.32 40.96
CA THR A 672 11.68 17.30 41.10
C THR A 672 12.33 17.73 39.79
N SER A 673 13.29 18.65 39.87
CA SER A 673 13.90 19.27 38.70
C SER A 673 15.40 19.53 38.89
N ILE A 674 16.19 19.24 37.87
CA ILE A 674 17.60 19.64 37.77
C ILE A 674 17.75 20.49 36.52
N LEU A 675 18.11 21.77 36.69
CA LEU A 675 18.31 22.74 35.62
C LEU A 675 19.80 23.13 35.59
N LEU A 676 20.49 22.81 34.50
CA LEU A 676 21.93 23.05 34.36
C LEU A 676 22.18 23.86 33.09
N ASN A 677 22.89 24.98 33.21
CA ASN A 677 23.28 25.82 32.07
C ASN A 677 22.09 26.23 31.17
N CYS A 678 20.93 26.52 31.77
CA CYS A 678 19.73 26.87 31.01
C CYS A 678 19.59 28.39 30.89
N SER A 679 19.02 28.88 29.79
CA SER A 679 18.75 30.31 29.62
C SER A 679 17.32 30.57 29.17
N VAL A 680 16.69 31.58 29.78
CA VAL A 680 15.37 32.09 29.41
C VAL A 680 15.52 33.56 29.06
N SER A 681 15.02 33.99 27.91
CA SER A 681 15.13 35.39 27.49
C SER A 681 13.94 35.87 26.69
N GLU A 682 13.58 37.15 26.88
CA GLU A 682 12.43 37.76 26.19
C GLU A 682 11.14 36.93 26.42
N LEU A 683 10.96 36.45 27.66
CA LEU A 683 9.81 35.64 28.04
C LEU A 683 8.67 36.54 28.51
N PHE A 684 7.46 36.28 28.04
CA PHE A 684 6.23 36.84 28.59
C PHE A 684 5.40 35.72 29.21
N VAL A 685 5.07 35.81 30.50
CA VAL A 685 4.17 34.86 31.17
C VAL A 685 3.05 35.63 31.84
N ASN A 686 1.82 35.28 31.49
CA ASN A 686 0.61 35.74 32.15
C ASN A 686 -0.24 34.53 32.56
N SER A 687 -0.42 34.34 33.87
CA SER A 687 -1.24 33.24 34.40
C SER A 687 -2.08 33.68 35.58
N THR A 688 -3.17 32.97 35.84
CA THR A 688 -4.07 33.24 36.97
C THR A 688 -3.47 32.85 38.32
N GLN A 689 -2.53 31.89 38.37
CA GLN A 689 -1.99 31.36 39.64
C GLN A 689 -0.48 31.58 39.82
N ASN A 690 0.33 30.52 39.75
CA ASN A 690 1.75 30.58 40.07
C ASN A 690 2.56 30.82 38.80
N VAL A 691 3.45 31.81 38.82
CA VAL A 691 4.36 32.12 37.71
C VAL A 691 5.80 32.17 38.21
N GLY A 692 6.69 31.46 37.53
CA GLY A 692 8.13 31.52 37.79
C GLY A 692 8.95 31.73 36.54
N GLY A 693 10.12 32.36 36.68
CA GLY A 693 11.03 32.54 35.56
C GLY A 693 11.56 31.23 34.98
N PHE A 694 11.82 30.22 35.84
CA PHE A 694 12.15 28.87 35.40
C PHE A 694 11.02 27.89 35.65
N ILE A 695 10.53 27.80 36.90
CA ILE A 695 9.52 26.81 37.32
C ILE A 695 8.28 27.52 37.86
N GLY A 696 7.11 27.26 37.27
CA GLY A 696 5.86 27.87 37.72
C GLY A 696 5.42 27.39 39.10
N PHE A 697 5.30 26.08 39.25
CA PHE A 697 4.81 25.44 40.48
C PHE A 697 5.59 24.16 40.77
N SER A 698 5.94 23.95 42.04
CA SER A 698 6.46 22.68 42.50
C SER A 698 5.69 22.21 43.72
N PHE A 699 5.07 21.04 43.59
CA PHE A 699 4.20 20.47 44.61
C PHE A 699 4.15 18.97 44.50
N THR A 700 3.82 18.32 45.61
CA THR A 700 3.95 16.89 45.76
C THR A 700 2.68 16.35 46.39
N ASN A 701 1.85 15.68 45.59
CA ASN A 701 0.65 14.99 46.08
C ASN A 701 0.97 13.68 46.81
N MET A 702 2.24 13.25 46.84
CA MET A 702 2.64 12.00 47.46
C MET A 702 3.23 12.25 48.84
N SER A 703 2.47 11.88 49.88
CA SER A 703 2.80 12.00 51.30
C SER A 703 4.00 11.16 51.77
N GLN A 704 4.82 10.61 50.87
CA GLN A 704 5.82 9.57 51.19
C GLN A 704 7.22 9.78 50.57
N ILE A 705 7.58 10.96 50.06
CA ILE A 705 8.92 11.16 49.48
C ILE A 705 9.65 12.32 50.18
N ASP A 706 10.46 12.01 51.19
CA ASP A 706 11.26 12.97 51.96
C ASP A 706 12.52 13.50 51.20
N SER A 707 12.66 13.21 49.90
CA SER A 707 13.89 13.47 49.13
C SER A 707 13.73 14.33 47.87
N MET A 708 12.61 15.06 47.73
CA MET A 708 12.39 15.89 46.54
C MET A 708 13.18 17.20 46.62
N SER A 709 13.97 17.45 45.58
CA SER A 709 14.78 18.65 45.44
C SER A 709 14.64 19.29 44.07
N ILE A 710 14.84 20.60 44.06
CA ILE A 710 15.00 21.41 42.86
C ILE A 710 16.43 21.94 42.88
N THR A 711 17.18 21.70 41.81
CA THR A 711 18.53 22.25 41.62
C THR A 711 18.54 23.14 40.39
N ILE A 712 18.98 24.39 40.53
CA ILE A 712 19.18 25.33 39.43
C ILE A 712 20.62 25.82 39.50
N SER A 713 21.41 25.47 38.48
CA SER A 713 22.82 25.80 38.42
C SER A 713 23.18 26.49 37.10
N ASN A 714 24.04 27.51 37.15
CA ASN A 714 24.57 28.21 35.97
C ASN A 714 23.48 28.71 35.00
N SER A 715 22.30 29.05 35.51
CA SER A 715 21.14 29.35 34.67
C SER A 715 20.76 30.82 34.74
N SER A 716 20.29 31.39 33.63
CA SER A 716 19.92 32.81 33.57
C SER A 716 18.52 33.05 33.04
N ILE A 717 17.84 34.08 33.56
CA ILE A 717 16.63 34.64 32.95
C ILE A 717 16.80 36.14 32.70
N MET A 718 16.46 36.60 31.50
CA MET A 718 16.72 37.97 31.06
C MET A 718 15.55 38.62 30.29
N ASN A 719 15.31 39.91 30.50
CA ASN A 719 14.36 40.72 29.70
C ASN A 719 12.94 40.12 29.66
N SER A 720 12.46 39.62 30.80
CA SER A 720 11.21 38.87 30.89
C SER A 720 10.14 39.60 31.70
N SER A 721 8.87 39.32 31.42
CA SER A 721 7.73 39.84 32.18
C SER A 721 6.90 38.68 32.71
N LEU A 722 6.74 38.63 34.02
CA LEU A 722 6.04 37.59 34.77
C LEU A 722 4.85 38.22 35.49
N SER A 723 3.64 37.73 35.25
CA SER A 723 2.42 38.30 35.84
C SER A 723 1.44 37.22 36.28
N SER A 724 1.01 37.26 37.55
CA SER A 724 -0.04 36.40 38.10
C SER A 724 -0.52 36.81 39.50
N THR A 725 -1.31 35.97 40.17
CA THR A 725 -1.56 36.15 41.60
C THR A 725 -0.31 35.88 42.43
N ARG A 726 0.45 34.82 42.13
CA ARG A 726 1.73 34.50 42.80
C ARG A 726 2.86 34.42 41.77
N SER A 727 3.69 35.45 41.68
CA SER A 727 4.80 35.48 40.74
C SER A 727 6.14 35.53 41.47
N GLY A 728 7.14 34.80 40.98
CA GLY A 728 8.49 34.78 41.52
C GLY A 728 9.56 34.74 40.44
N GLY A 729 10.78 35.12 40.82
CA GLY A 729 11.87 35.34 39.87
C GLY A 729 12.40 34.04 39.26
N PHE A 730 12.78 33.10 40.12
CA PHE A 730 13.18 31.75 39.68
C PHE A 730 12.01 30.77 39.71
N LEU A 731 11.25 30.76 40.81
CA LEU A 731 10.12 29.85 41.04
C LEU A 731 8.87 30.64 41.42
N GLY A 732 7.69 30.22 40.97
CA GLY A 732 6.43 30.83 41.39
C GLY A 732 5.95 30.37 42.77
N PHE A 733 6.06 29.07 43.04
CA PHE A 733 5.72 28.48 44.34
C PHE A 733 6.45 27.15 44.55
N VAL A 734 6.85 26.88 45.80
CA VAL A 734 7.52 25.65 46.25
C VAL A 734 6.82 25.17 47.52
N ASN A 735 6.58 23.85 47.62
CA ASN A 735 5.99 23.26 48.81
C ASN A 735 7.00 23.22 49.99
N SER A 736 6.53 23.30 51.23
CA SER A 736 7.38 23.37 52.44
C SER A 736 8.32 22.18 52.63
N ASN A 737 8.04 21.05 51.97
CA ASN A 737 8.82 19.82 52.12
C ASN A 737 9.89 19.65 51.02
N GLN A 738 10.04 20.61 50.11
CA GLN A 738 11.00 20.53 49.02
C GLN A 738 12.25 21.38 49.29
N LYS A 739 13.43 20.84 48.99
CA LYS A 739 14.70 21.57 49.07
C LYS A 739 14.99 22.28 47.75
N LEU A 740 15.42 23.54 47.84
CA LEU A 740 15.85 24.33 46.70
C LEU A 740 17.36 24.62 46.78
N PHE A 741 18.10 24.21 45.75
CA PHE A 741 19.52 24.51 45.56
C PHE A 741 19.68 25.48 44.39
N LEU A 742 20.22 26.67 44.65
CA LEU A 742 20.52 27.68 43.64
C LEU A 742 22.03 27.94 43.61
N ASN A 743 22.68 27.64 42.49
CA ASN A 743 24.12 27.83 42.30
C ASN A 743 24.36 28.69 41.06
N ASP A 744 25.15 29.76 41.17
CA ASP A 744 25.64 30.55 40.03
C ASP A 744 24.56 30.96 39.00
N SER A 745 23.34 31.22 39.47
CA SER A 745 22.19 31.52 38.63
C SER A 745 21.76 32.99 38.74
N GLN A 746 21.24 33.55 37.64
CA GLN A 746 21.06 34.99 37.49
C GLN A 746 19.65 35.34 37.00
N ILE A 747 19.13 36.49 37.44
CA ILE A 747 17.94 37.13 36.87
C ILE A 747 18.33 38.57 36.55
N ASN A 748 18.08 39.01 35.31
CA ASN A 748 18.44 40.35 34.86
C ASN A 748 17.28 41.00 34.10
N ASN A 749 16.89 42.22 34.48
CA ASN A 749 15.82 42.96 33.81
C ASN A 749 14.52 42.15 33.68
N VAL A 750 14.05 41.58 34.80
CA VAL A 750 12.79 40.83 34.84
C VAL A 750 11.76 41.62 35.64
N LYS A 751 10.61 41.87 35.00
CA LYS A 751 9.44 42.50 35.64
C LYS A 751 8.58 41.41 36.27
N ILE A 752 8.26 41.55 37.56
CA ILE A 752 7.43 40.60 38.31
C ILE A 752 6.21 41.34 38.85
N ASN A 753 5.01 40.92 38.43
CA ASN A 753 3.74 41.52 38.83
C ASN A 753 2.85 40.48 39.52
N GLY A 754 2.83 40.50 40.85
CA GLY A 754 2.09 39.57 41.70
C GLY A 754 1.13 40.30 42.64
N SER A 755 -0.10 39.80 42.81
CA SER A 755 -1.07 40.36 43.78
C SER A 755 -1.09 39.65 45.15
N GLY A 756 -0.43 38.50 45.28
CA GLY A 756 -0.28 37.69 46.49
C GLY A 756 1.19 37.51 46.88
N SER A 757 1.47 36.63 47.86
CA SER A 757 2.81 36.40 48.40
C SER A 757 3.84 36.19 47.28
N VAL A 758 4.76 37.14 47.12
CA VAL A 758 5.88 37.10 46.18
C VAL A 758 6.92 36.14 46.74
N VAL A 759 7.08 34.97 46.13
CA VAL A 759 8.03 33.96 46.60
C VAL A 759 9.30 34.01 45.73
N ILE A 760 10.39 34.48 46.36
CA ILE A 760 11.81 34.36 45.99
C ILE A 760 12.19 34.91 44.60
N GLY A 761 12.60 36.18 44.60
CA GLY A 761 13.65 36.69 43.72
C GLY A 761 14.90 36.93 44.56
N LEU A 762 15.97 36.16 44.36
CA LEU A 762 17.29 36.52 44.89
C LEU A 762 18.23 36.72 43.72
N THR A 763 18.47 37.99 43.40
CA THR A 763 19.33 38.47 42.32
C THR A 763 20.62 39.10 42.81
N TYR A 764 21.67 38.88 42.02
CA TYR A 764 22.59 39.94 41.61
C TYR A 764 21.94 40.71 40.44
N GLY A 765 21.38 41.91 40.66
CA GLY A 765 20.72 42.72 39.62
C GLY A 765 19.38 43.37 40.02
N THR A 766 18.98 44.43 39.31
CA THR A 766 17.80 45.27 39.59
C THR A 766 16.48 44.53 39.29
N VAL A 767 15.65 44.33 40.31
CA VAL A 767 14.29 43.79 40.20
C VAL A 767 13.30 44.89 40.57
N PHE A 768 12.29 45.14 39.72
CA PHE A 768 11.21 46.09 40.02
C PHE A 768 10.01 45.33 40.57
N PHE A 769 9.69 45.58 41.85
CA PHE A 769 8.47 45.10 42.47
C PHE A 769 7.37 46.16 42.36
N SER A 770 6.19 45.75 41.93
CA SER A 770 4.98 46.58 42.02
C SER A 770 3.83 45.69 42.53
N GLY A 771 3.58 45.70 43.84
CA GLY A 771 2.50 44.94 44.46
C GLY A 771 2.02 45.64 45.73
N THR A 772 0.70 45.67 45.94
CA THR A 772 0.04 46.31 47.09
C THR A 772 -0.67 45.26 47.95
N GLY A 773 -0.04 44.83 49.05
CA GLY A 773 -0.72 44.23 50.21
C GLY A 773 -0.55 42.72 50.44
N GLY A 774 -0.29 42.34 51.70
CA GLY A 774 -0.43 40.96 52.21
C GLY A 774 0.72 40.50 53.11
N SER A 775 0.58 40.65 54.42
CA SER A 775 1.50 40.20 55.47
C SER A 775 1.48 38.67 55.66
N GLY A 776 2.64 38.01 55.54
CA GLY A 776 2.85 36.63 56.00
C GLY A 776 3.87 35.86 55.17
N ASN A 777 5.16 36.02 55.47
CA ASN A 777 6.25 35.21 54.90
C ASN A 777 6.66 34.14 55.92
N TYR A 778 6.48 32.85 55.61
CA TYR A 778 7.17 31.76 56.28
C TYR A 778 8.11 31.07 55.29
N LEU A 779 9.42 31.27 55.47
CA LEU A 779 10.45 30.36 54.98
C LEU A 779 10.44 29.14 55.90
N ASN A 780 10.14 27.96 55.37
CA ASN A 780 10.25 26.70 56.12
C ASN A 780 10.97 25.66 55.24
N GLY A 781 12.21 25.95 54.87
CA GLY A 781 13.09 25.05 54.12
C GLY A 781 14.55 25.47 54.30
N ASP A 782 15.44 24.50 54.53
CA ASP A 782 16.88 24.70 54.70
C ASP A 782 17.51 25.25 53.40
N LEU A 783 17.72 26.57 53.34
CA LEU A 783 18.42 27.23 52.23
C LEU A 783 19.94 27.11 52.46
N GLN A 784 20.62 26.25 51.71
CA GLN A 784 22.09 26.28 51.60
C GLN A 784 22.46 27.08 50.35
N THR A 785 22.92 28.32 50.54
CA THR A 785 23.40 29.20 49.44
C THR A 785 24.80 29.70 49.73
N SER A 786 25.62 29.79 48.68
CA SER A 786 26.85 30.60 48.65
C SER A 786 26.61 31.77 47.70
N CYS A 787 25.82 32.74 48.14
CA CYS A 787 25.53 33.95 47.36
C CYS A 787 26.34 35.13 47.91
N TYR A 788 27.15 35.75 47.05
CA TYR A 788 27.67 37.08 47.31
C TYR A 788 26.55 38.10 47.06
N PHE A 789 26.43 39.11 47.92
CA PHE A 789 25.48 40.21 47.76
C PHE A 789 26.24 41.52 47.63
N THR A 790 25.91 42.36 46.65
CA THR A 790 26.31 43.77 46.65
C THR A 790 25.10 44.63 47.02
N LYS A 791 25.23 45.36 48.13
CA LYS A 791 24.22 46.28 48.65
C LYS A 791 24.20 47.56 47.81
N THR A 792 23.05 47.88 47.22
CA THR A 792 22.76 49.25 46.76
C THR A 792 21.48 49.76 47.39
N SER A 793 21.53 51.00 47.87
CA SER A 793 20.55 51.70 48.69
C SER A 793 19.19 51.89 48.02
N GLY A 794 18.12 51.43 48.68
CA GLY A 794 16.73 51.77 48.36
C GLY A 794 15.79 51.06 49.33
N ASN A 795 15.02 51.82 50.09
CA ASN A 795 14.15 51.35 51.18
C ASN A 795 12.99 50.46 50.68
N GLY A 796 12.74 49.36 51.39
CA GLY A 796 11.50 48.58 51.35
C GLY A 796 11.75 47.08 51.27
N CYS A 797 11.72 46.39 52.43
CA CYS A 797 11.83 44.93 52.54
C CYS A 797 10.61 44.19 51.97
#